data_AF-A0A0G4GLZ4-F1
#
_entry.id   AF-A0A0G4GLZ4-F1
#
_cell.length_a   1.000
_cell.length_b   1.000
_cell.length_c   1.000
_cell.angle_alpha   90.00
_cell.angle_beta   90.00
_cell.angle_gamma   90.00
#
_symmetry.space_group_name_H-M   'P 1'
#
loop_
_entity.id
_entity.type
_entity.pdbx_description
1 polymer ?
#
loop_
_entity_poly.entity_id
_entity_poly.type
_entity_poly.pdbx_seq_one_letter_code
_entity_poly.pdbx_strand_id
1 'polypeptide(L)'
;MHNCARGSSRRKDRFAAHRCRARRQSTVLLRLWSWNRFDSSFEGTLLTRLRHTMAPKRKAAAASAASADSKKTRTSTRDGREVDKRSINTIRVLGAEQPSAAKSGHPGAPMGCAPMAHALFGYQMNYCGEKPDWPNRDRFVLSNGHGCALLYTMLHLGGFDVSLDDLKNFRQIGSKTPGHPESFCTPGVEVITGPLGQGISSAVGLAVGAHHMAATYNKKKFDLFDSFVYCIVGDGCLMEGVASEACSLAGRLELGRLICLYDSNDISIDGSTDLSFSEDVAMRFKSYGWHVLEVSDGDGSHIKILEAVEKAQKHKEAPSLVIVRTTIGFGSKLAGTEKVHGAPLATDDLAAVKTAFGFDPEKSFQIPKDVKEFYKEKRESNRRAYQSWLTLFEKYAAAYPEEAKEIKRRFEGTLPEGVLSSLPEWAPDAKAEGTRNSSGKCLNAVAKVLPELIGGSADLTGSNCTKIEGWSDFDFKTMEQKYLRFGVREHAMAAICNGLFNFGGFRPFAATFLNFVTYAWGAVRLSALGRCGILYIATHDSIELGEDGPTHQPIETLALCRATPNMLTMRPGDGPETAGCYKLWLQNRTRPSVMALCRSGVPRLPGTCAEGTEKGGYVIADWPASGSAVPKVVIGSCGSELHIAAAAREVLMKMEPLAVNVRLVSIPCFEVFGEQSQEYIESVFGGKRGGVKRIFIEATSDNGVYKFFDDFIGMSSFGQSAPRGDCWKYFGFTKTKIANKILSSLGLSNQLPVPEDENMKMHGEHHEITTHPVATITALPPAREDEEEEAEPEAPKPPIPVPAVSIGMAPGTRAVAGAAGGPPSGPPSPAPPVAPPAEATASSSAPAEQPPPPPPQPEANGPVVPPSAPVPAPPPADAGDADVEMGVVEDAAPVPPPPPPAE
;
A
#
# COMPACT_ATOMS: atom_id res chain seq x y z
N MET A 1 -45.53 -12.43 30.17
CA MET A 1 -46.90 -12.56 29.60
C MET A 1 -46.97 -11.70 28.34
N HIS A 2 -47.63 -12.06 27.23
CA HIS A 2 -47.98 -13.37 26.65
C HIS A 2 -48.54 -13.06 25.24
N ASN A 3 -48.11 -13.77 24.19
CA ASN A 3 -48.75 -13.96 22.87
C ASN A 3 -49.10 -12.69 22.02
N CYS A 4 -48.81 -12.54 20.72
CA CYS A 4 -48.80 -13.44 19.55
C CYS A 4 -50.17 -13.63 18.84
N ALA A 5 -50.47 -12.73 17.88
CA ALA A 5 -51.33 -12.92 16.69
C ALA A 5 -50.98 -11.77 15.71
N ARG A 6 -50.60 -11.96 14.42
CA ARG A 6 -51.30 -12.54 13.25
C ARG A 6 -52.55 -11.75 12.82
N GLY A 7 -52.63 -11.33 11.54
CA GLY A 7 -53.91 -10.96 10.90
C GLY A 7 -53.86 -9.85 9.84
N SER A 8 -53.51 -10.17 8.59
CA SER A 8 -53.56 -9.27 7.43
C SER A 8 -54.97 -8.85 7.00
N SER A 9 -55.15 -7.66 6.38
CA SER A 9 -55.50 -7.58 4.94
C SER A 9 -55.63 -6.17 4.30
N ARG A 10 -55.01 -6.04 3.12
CA ARG A 10 -55.44 -5.37 1.86
C ARG A 10 -56.20 -4.01 1.86
N ARG A 11 -55.55 -3.04 1.18
CA ARG A 11 -56.10 -2.12 0.14
C ARG A 11 -57.06 -0.99 0.63
N LYS A 12 -57.17 0.19 -0.01
CA LYS A 12 -56.64 0.68 -1.31
C LYS A 12 -56.53 2.23 -1.35
N ASP A 13 -55.71 2.74 -2.28
CA ASP A 13 -55.70 4.06 -2.96
C ASP A 13 -56.37 5.31 -2.31
N ARG A 14 -55.63 6.41 -2.09
CA ARG A 14 -55.56 7.56 -3.05
C ARG A 14 -54.79 8.82 -2.57
N PHE A 15 -54.03 9.38 -3.53
CA PHE A 15 -53.62 10.78 -3.72
C PHE A 15 -52.70 11.50 -2.71
N ALA A 16 -51.85 12.38 -3.27
CA ALA A 16 -50.89 13.23 -2.58
C ALA A 16 -51.19 14.72 -2.85
N ALA A 17 -50.77 15.60 -1.94
CA ALA A 17 -50.54 17.01 -2.22
C ALA A 17 -49.54 17.63 -1.23
N HIS A 18 -48.45 18.21 -1.71
CA HIS A 18 -47.69 19.21 -0.94
C HIS A 18 -48.53 20.47 -0.76
N ARG A 19 -48.41 21.14 0.39
CA ARG A 19 -48.07 22.58 0.42
C ARG A 19 -47.60 23.06 1.80
N CYS A 20 -46.66 24.00 1.76
CA CYS A 20 -46.09 24.67 2.92
C CYS A 20 -47.15 25.41 3.76
N ARG A 21 -46.90 25.52 5.07
CA ARG A 21 -47.15 26.76 5.80
C ARG A 21 -46.14 26.96 6.93
N ALA A 22 -45.69 28.19 7.10
CA ALA A 22 -44.74 28.59 8.14
C ALA A 22 -45.39 29.60 9.10
N ARG A 23 -45.08 29.48 10.39
CA ARG A 23 -45.05 30.51 11.47
C ARG A 23 -44.82 29.76 12.80
N ARG A 24 -43.77 30.07 13.57
CA ARG A 24 -43.66 31.15 14.57
C ARG A 24 -44.65 31.02 15.73
N GLN A 25 -44.16 30.55 16.87
CA GLN A 25 -44.17 31.18 18.21
C GLN A 25 -43.21 30.34 19.10
N SER A 26 -42.38 30.82 20.04
CA SER A 26 -42.46 31.91 21.04
C SER A 26 -43.30 31.57 22.28
N THR A 27 -42.91 31.80 23.55
CA THR A 27 -41.61 32.09 24.22
C THR A 27 -41.82 31.90 25.76
N VAL A 28 -40.76 31.82 26.57
CA VAL A 28 -40.68 32.04 28.05
C VAL A 28 -41.18 30.93 29.01
N LEU A 29 -40.31 30.56 29.95
CA LEU A 29 -40.49 30.30 31.41
C LEU A 29 -39.30 29.41 31.87
N LEU A 30 -38.29 29.79 32.67
CA LEU A 30 -38.05 30.86 33.66
C LEU A 30 -38.59 30.56 35.08
N ARG A 31 -37.74 29.93 35.93
CA ARG A 31 -37.65 29.91 37.42
C ARG A 31 -36.73 28.74 37.87
N LEU A 32 -36.07 28.70 39.04
CA LEU A 32 -35.46 29.72 39.93
C LEU A 32 -34.62 28.97 41.03
N TRP A 33 -33.83 29.70 41.85
CA TRP A 33 -33.18 29.27 43.12
C TRP A 33 -32.01 28.24 43.02
N SER A 34 -31.05 28.17 43.96
CA SER A 34 -30.60 29.15 44.99
C SER A 34 -29.21 28.82 45.58
N TRP A 35 -28.41 29.88 45.80
CA TRP A 35 -27.31 30.08 46.77
C TRP A 35 -26.80 28.95 47.70
N ASN A 36 -25.48 28.97 47.93
CA ASN A 36 -24.94 29.05 49.30
C ASN A 36 -23.64 29.91 49.35
N ARG A 37 -23.15 30.29 50.54
CA ARG A 37 -22.03 31.26 50.76
C ARG A 37 -20.79 30.66 51.45
N PHE A 38 -19.63 31.32 51.25
CA PHE A 38 -18.70 31.97 52.22
C PHE A 38 -17.30 32.04 51.55
N ASP A 39 -16.69 33.22 51.29
CA ASP A 39 -15.89 34.10 52.19
C ASP A 39 -14.41 33.60 52.36
N SER A 40 -13.34 34.41 52.44
CA SER A 40 -13.23 35.86 52.68
C SER A 40 -11.96 36.53 52.10
N SER A 41 -12.02 37.87 51.97
CA SER A 41 -10.96 38.90 52.08
C SER A 41 -9.60 38.79 51.37
N PHE A 42 -9.32 39.78 50.49
CA PHE A 42 -8.24 40.77 50.72
C PHE A 42 -8.57 42.11 49.99
N GLU A 43 -8.15 43.26 50.51
CA GLU A 43 -8.59 44.61 50.06
C GLU A 43 -7.46 45.52 49.51
N GLY A 44 -7.86 46.60 48.81
CA GLY A 44 -7.01 47.74 48.38
C GLY A 44 -7.34 48.26 46.97
N THR A 45 -8.35 49.11 46.70
CA THR A 45 -8.41 50.60 46.87
C THR A 45 -7.17 51.35 46.31
N LEU A 46 -7.20 52.42 45.50
CA LEU A 46 -8.23 53.26 44.83
C LEU A 46 -7.49 54.00 43.63
N LEU A 47 -7.90 55.05 42.87
CA LEU A 47 -9.02 56.02 42.83
C LEU A 47 -9.28 56.52 41.38
N THR A 48 -10.56 56.72 41.06
CA THR A 48 -11.31 57.26 39.89
C THR A 48 -10.87 58.59 39.20
N ARG A 49 -11.05 58.74 37.85
CA ARG A 49 -11.91 59.78 37.15
C ARG A 49 -11.71 59.99 35.60
N LEU A 50 -12.83 59.95 34.84
CA LEU A 50 -13.25 60.80 33.67
C LEU A 50 -12.37 60.83 32.37
N ARG A 51 -12.82 61.13 31.12
CA ARG A 51 -14.15 61.35 30.46
C ARG A 51 -14.04 61.25 28.91
N HIS A 52 -15.02 60.62 28.23
CA HIS A 52 -15.35 60.70 26.76
C HIS A 52 -14.22 60.32 25.74
N THR A 53 -14.45 60.03 24.45
CA THR A 53 -15.56 60.23 23.47
C THR A 53 -15.96 58.94 22.73
N MET A 54 -16.80 59.02 21.66
CA MET A 54 -17.33 57.86 20.90
C MET A 54 -16.78 57.70 19.46
N ALA A 55 -16.61 56.44 19.06
CA ALA A 55 -16.70 55.90 17.68
C ALA A 55 -15.64 56.32 16.62
N PRO A 56 -15.51 55.60 15.48
CA PRO A 56 -16.15 54.33 15.06
C PRO A 56 -15.17 53.16 14.80
N LYS A 57 -15.72 51.98 14.47
CA LYS A 57 -14.98 50.72 14.23
C LYS A 57 -14.25 50.71 12.87
N ARG A 58 -12.94 50.40 12.83
CA ARG A 58 -12.25 49.96 11.59
C ARG A 58 -10.98 49.09 11.78
N LYS A 59 -11.06 48.00 12.55
CA LYS A 59 -10.01 46.95 12.62
C LYS A 59 -10.58 45.56 12.32
N ALA A 60 -10.54 45.17 11.04
CA ALA A 60 -10.86 43.81 10.57
C ALA A 60 -10.21 43.52 9.20
N ALA A 61 -10.19 44.49 8.28
CA ALA A 61 -9.66 44.32 6.93
C ALA A 61 -8.11 44.20 6.86
N ALA A 62 -7.37 44.74 7.83
CA ALA A 62 -5.92 44.90 7.74
C ALA A 62 -5.13 43.58 7.61
N ALA A 63 -5.57 42.50 8.26
CA ALA A 63 -4.88 41.20 8.18
C ALA A 63 -5.05 40.54 6.79
N SER A 64 -6.23 40.68 6.19
CA SER A 64 -6.49 40.22 4.82
C SER A 64 -5.73 41.08 3.79
N ALA A 65 -5.71 42.40 3.99
CA ALA A 65 -4.95 43.33 3.15
C ALA A 65 -3.44 43.04 3.18
N ALA A 66 -2.84 42.80 4.35
CA ALA A 66 -1.42 42.47 4.46
C ALA A 66 -1.04 41.17 3.74
N SER A 67 -1.93 40.17 3.70
CA SER A 67 -1.75 38.95 2.90
C SER A 67 -1.86 39.22 1.39
N ALA A 68 -2.73 40.14 0.98
CA ALA A 68 -2.92 40.51 -0.43
C ALA A 68 -1.78 41.40 -0.97
N ASP A 69 -1.34 42.40 -0.21
CA ASP A 69 -0.22 43.27 -0.57
C ASP A 69 1.10 42.50 -0.59
N SER A 70 1.38 41.67 0.42
CA SER A 70 2.60 40.84 0.40
C SER A 70 2.61 39.79 -0.73
N LYS A 71 1.46 39.45 -1.33
CA LYS A 71 1.37 38.69 -2.59
C LYS A 71 1.59 39.58 -3.83
N LYS A 72 1.01 40.78 -3.88
CA LYS A 72 1.21 41.74 -5.01
C LYS A 72 2.65 42.22 -5.12
N THR A 73 3.31 42.59 -4.02
CA THR A 73 4.72 43.02 -4.07
C THR A 73 5.67 41.85 -4.35
N ARG A 74 5.28 40.60 -4.02
CA ARG A 74 6.06 39.40 -4.38
C ARG A 74 5.97 39.02 -5.86
N THR A 75 4.95 39.45 -6.60
CA THR A 75 4.78 39.03 -8.01
C THR A 75 5.73 39.78 -8.95
N SER A 76 6.16 41.00 -8.63
CA SER A 76 7.06 41.80 -9.48
C SER A 76 8.56 41.65 -9.17
N THR A 77 8.96 40.66 -8.37
CA THR A 77 10.37 40.43 -7.98
C THR A 77 10.80 38.96 -8.08
N ARG A 78 10.10 38.18 -8.92
CA ARG A 78 10.30 36.73 -9.08
C ARG A 78 10.92 36.33 -10.43
N ASP A 79 11.12 37.26 -11.36
CA ASP A 79 11.69 36.93 -12.67
C ASP A 79 13.14 36.45 -12.56
N GLY A 80 13.33 35.13 -12.71
CA GLY A 80 14.57 34.49 -13.18
C GLY A 80 15.87 34.95 -12.52
N ARG A 81 15.86 35.24 -11.21
CA ARG A 81 17.00 35.86 -10.53
C ARG A 81 18.23 34.96 -10.60
N GLU A 82 19.42 35.55 -10.64
CA GLU A 82 20.68 34.78 -10.71
C GLU A 82 20.86 33.82 -9.52
N VAL A 83 20.32 34.14 -8.35
CA VAL A 83 20.30 33.23 -7.19
C VAL A 83 19.37 32.02 -7.38
N ASP A 84 18.29 32.14 -8.16
CA ASP A 84 17.39 31.02 -8.48
C ASP A 84 18.05 30.09 -9.49
N LYS A 85 18.67 30.65 -10.55
CA LYS A 85 19.51 29.89 -11.50
C LYS A 85 20.64 29.15 -10.78
N ARG A 86 21.39 29.85 -9.91
CA ARG A 86 22.43 29.22 -9.07
C ARG A 86 21.87 28.19 -8.10
N SER A 87 20.67 28.39 -7.55
CA SER A 87 20.01 27.41 -6.68
C SER A 87 19.68 26.11 -7.43
N ILE A 88 19.06 26.22 -8.61
CA ILE A 88 18.77 25.08 -9.50
C ILE A 88 20.07 24.36 -9.88
N ASN A 89 21.08 25.10 -10.31
CA ASN A 89 22.37 24.53 -10.69
C ASN A 89 23.11 23.87 -9.51
N THR A 90 22.99 24.41 -8.29
CA THR A 90 23.49 23.76 -7.07
C THR A 90 22.79 22.41 -6.85
N ILE A 91 21.48 22.34 -7.08
CA ILE A 91 20.70 21.10 -6.96
C ILE A 91 21.10 20.09 -8.06
N ARG A 92 21.32 20.54 -9.30
CA ARG A 92 21.83 19.69 -10.40
C ARG A 92 23.21 19.11 -10.07
N VAL A 93 24.15 19.94 -9.63
CA VAL A 93 25.52 19.52 -9.27
C VAL A 93 25.49 18.55 -8.10
N LEU A 94 24.82 18.86 -6.98
CA LEU A 94 24.70 17.94 -5.84
C LEU A 94 23.95 16.64 -6.21
N GLY A 95 22.99 16.70 -7.13
CA GLY A 95 22.27 15.56 -7.67
C GLY A 95 23.15 14.60 -8.49
N ALA A 96 24.21 15.10 -9.12
CA ALA A 96 25.21 14.30 -9.83
C ALA A 96 26.39 13.87 -8.94
N GLU A 97 26.85 14.75 -8.04
CA GLU A 97 27.98 14.47 -7.15
C GLU A 97 27.71 13.37 -6.13
N GLN A 98 26.46 13.24 -5.66
CA GLN A 98 26.07 12.14 -4.76
C GLN A 98 26.28 10.76 -5.41
N PRO A 99 25.69 10.44 -6.58
CA PRO A 99 26.02 9.23 -7.34
C PRO A 99 27.51 9.02 -7.64
N SER A 100 28.23 10.06 -8.06
CA SER A 100 29.65 9.93 -8.44
C SER A 100 30.57 9.72 -7.24
N ALA A 101 30.27 10.31 -6.07
CA ALA A 101 31.00 10.03 -4.83
C ALA A 101 30.77 8.59 -4.34
N ALA A 102 29.52 8.13 -4.40
CA ALA A 102 29.14 6.76 -4.04
C ALA A 102 29.53 5.70 -5.09
N LYS A 103 29.96 6.12 -6.29
CA LYS A 103 30.12 5.29 -7.49
C LYS A 103 28.87 4.45 -7.83
N SER A 104 27.69 4.95 -7.45
CA SER A 104 26.40 4.26 -7.60
C SER A 104 25.25 5.25 -7.48
N GLY A 105 24.30 5.24 -8.40
CA GLY A 105 23.07 6.05 -8.31
C GLY A 105 22.65 6.71 -9.62
N HIS A 106 21.58 7.48 -9.54
CA HIS A 106 20.82 7.99 -10.68
C HIS A 106 20.97 9.52 -10.77
N PRO A 107 21.88 10.07 -11.62
CA PRO A 107 22.05 11.51 -11.75
C PRO A 107 21.01 12.16 -12.68
N GLY A 108 20.47 11.42 -13.65
CA GLY A 108 19.62 11.92 -14.72
C GLY A 108 18.35 12.64 -14.24
N ALA A 109 17.51 11.95 -13.48
CA ALA A 109 16.27 12.52 -12.94
C ALA A 109 16.53 13.70 -11.97
N PRO A 110 17.48 13.66 -11.01
CA PRO A 110 17.86 14.83 -10.22
C PRO A 110 18.27 16.06 -11.04
N MET A 111 18.96 15.88 -12.17
CA MET A 111 19.39 16.99 -13.03
C MET A 111 18.21 17.60 -13.82
N GLY A 112 17.29 16.79 -14.33
CA GLY A 112 16.06 17.26 -14.99
C GLY A 112 15.06 17.88 -14.01
N CYS A 113 14.79 17.22 -12.89
CA CYS A 113 13.81 17.65 -11.87
C CYS A 113 14.23 18.85 -11.01
N ALA A 114 15.49 19.30 -11.04
CA ALA A 114 15.99 20.38 -10.19
C ALA A 114 15.13 21.69 -10.21
N PRO A 115 14.61 22.16 -11.36
CA PRO A 115 13.72 23.33 -11.43
C PRO A 115 12.37 23.08 -10.72
N MET A 116 11.80 21.87 -10.83
CA MET A 116 10.57 21.49 -10.12
C MET A 116 10.79 21.48 -8.61
N ALA A 117 11.87 20.85 -8.15
CA ALA A 117 12.23 20.80 -6.74
C ALA A 117 12.48 22.20 -6.15
N HIS A 118 13.14 23.09 -6.90
CA HIS A 118 13.34 24.48 -6.49
C HIS A 118 12.03 25.28 -6.42
N ALA A 119 11.13 25.15 -7.40
CA ALA A 119 9.81 25.79 -7.37
C ALA A 119 8.99 25.35 -6.14
N LEU A 120 9.01 24.06 -5.81
CA LEU A 120 8.30 23.51 -4.65
C LEU A 120 8.95 23.91 -3.32
N PHE A 121 10.20 23.51 -3.05
CA PHE A 121 10.85 23.73 -1.76
C PHE A 121 11.33 25.18 -1.56
N GLY A 122 11.81 25.85 -2.61
CA GLY A 122 12.28 27.24 -2.52
C GLY A 122 11.16 28.24 -2.34
N TYR A 123 10.00 28.01 -2.96
CA TYR A 123 8.87 28.95 -2.94
C TYR A 123 7.62 28.37 -2.30
N GLN A 124 7.03 27.34 -2.92
CA GLN A 124 5.61 27.00 -2.73
C GLN A 124 5.28 26.33 -1.38
N MET A 125 6.11 25.38 -0.93
CA MET A 125 5.80 24.50 0.20
C MET A 125 6.05 25.15 1.57
N ASN A 126 5.19 24.85 2.53
CA ASN A 126 5.30 25.21 3.93
C ASN A 126 5.76 23.97 4.74
N TYR A 127 7.04 23.91 5.09
CA TYR A 127 7.65 22.82 5.84
C TYR A 127 8.69 23.37 6.82
N CYS A 128 8.84 22.78 8.01
CA CYS A 128 9.87 23.19 8.96
C CYS A 128 10.82 22.01 9.17
N GLY A 129 12.07 22.09 8.69
CA GLY A 129 13.04 21.00 8.85
C GLY A 129 13.42 20.71 10.32
N GLU A 130 13.29 21.72 11.19
CA GLU A 130 13.45 21.62 12.65
C GLU A 130 12.21 21.03 13.35
N LYS A 131 11.09 20.92 12.62
CA LYS A 131 9.81 20.32 13.06
C LYS A 131 9.18 19.50 11.93
N PRO A 132 9.84 18.40 11.52
CA PRO A 132 9.35 17.52 10.45
C PRO A 132 8.07 16.77 10.87
N ASP A 133 7.77 16.74 12.16
CA ASP A 133 6.55 16.26 12.81
C ASP A 133 5.33 17.17 12.59
N TRP A 134 5.51 18.44 12.20
CA TRP A 134 4.43 19.44 12.11
C TRP A 134 3.20 18.90 11.34
N PRO A 135 2.03 18.74 12.00
CA PRO A 135 0.85 18.12 11.39
C PRO A 135 0.35 18.77 10.10
N ASN A 136 0.40 20.10 10.01
CA ASN A 136 -0.07 20.88 8.86
C ASN A 136 1.07 21.35 7.93
N ARG A 137 2.22 20.65 7.91
CA ARG A 137 3.20 20.87 6.83
C ARG A 137 2.62 20.43 5.48
N ASP A 138 3.04 21.10 4.42
CA ASP A 138 2.90 20.58 3.05
C ASP A 138 3.75 19.31 2.91
N ARG A 139 3.14 18.21 2.43
CA ARG A 139 3.80 16.91 2.27
C ARG A 139 4.45 16.80 0.88
N PHE A 140 5.57 16.10 0.76
CA PHE A 140 6.23 15.85 -0.53
C PHE A 140 6.62 14.38 -0.70
N VAL A 141 6.33 13.81 -1.88
CA VAL A 141 6.69 12.43 -2.24
C VAL A 141 7.44 12.38 -3.57
N LEU A 142 8.63 11.80 -3.58
CA LEU A 142 9.38 11.48 -4.80
C LEU A 142 9.02 10.07 -5.26
N SER A 143 8.00 9.91 -6.12
CA SER A 143 7.54 8.57 -6.54
C SER A 143 8.58 7.87 -7.42
N ASN A 144 9.27 8.63 -8.28
CA ASN A 144 10.49 8.21 -8.97
C ASN A 144 11.69 8.20 -8.00
N GLY A 145 11.56 7.42 -6.91
CA GLY A 145 12.48 7.40 -5.76
C GLY A 145 13.94 7.09 -6.12
N HIS A 146 14.21 6.54 -7.31
CA HIS A 146 15.57 6.38 -7.83
C HIS A 146 16.35 7.72 -7.84
N GLY A 147 15.67 8.84 -8.09
CA GLY A 147 16.23 10.20 -8.05
C GLY A 147 16.43 10.77 -6.64
N CYS A 148 16.53 9.94 -5.60
CA CYS A 148 16.62 10.32 -4.19
C CYS A 148 17.68 11.39 -3.85
N ALA A 149 18.79 11.48 -4.60
CA ALA A 149 19.79 12.54 -4.46
C ALA A 149 19.19 13.97 -4.61
N LEU A 150 18.12 14.13 -5.39
CA LEU A 150 17.32 15.35 -5.46
C LEU A 150 16.67 15.66 -4.10
N LEU A 151 15.94 14.68 -3.54
CA LEU A 151 15.21 14.84 -2.28
C LEU A 151 16.17 15.10 -1.12
N TYR A 152 17.28 14.36 -1.00
CA TYR A 152 18.27 14.59 0.05
C TYR A 152 18.91 15.97 -0.04
N THR A 153 19.16 16.48 -1.26
CA THR A 153 19.58 17.87 -1.47
C THR A 153 18.53 18.86 -0.97
N MET A 154 17.25 18.63 -1.25
CA MET A 154 16.16 19.51 -0.77
C MET A 154 15.93 19.44 0.73
N LEU A 155 16.16 18.28 1.36
CA LEU A 155 16.10 18.11 2.82
C LEU A 155 17.27 18.85 3.50
N HIS A 156 18.48 18.73 2.95
CA HIS A 156 19.66 19.47 3.43
C HIS A 156 19.46 20.99 3.33
N LEU A 157 19.11 21.51 2.15
CA LEU A 157 18.84 22.93 1.93
C LEU A 157 17.63 23.41 2.74
N GLY A 158 16.62 22.55 2.88
CA GLY A 158 15.43 22.75 3.72
C GLY A 158 15.69 22.73 5.22
N GLY A 159 16.90 22.35 5.67
CA GLY A 159 17.28 22.35 7.08
C GLY A 159 16.59 21.29 7.91
N PHE A 160 16.29 20.14 7.30
CA PHE A 160 16.03 18.90 8.02
C PHE A 160 17.37 18.37 8.59
N ASP A 161 17.31 17.33 9.43
CA ASP A 161 18.49 16.68 10.00
C ASP A 161 19.20 15.76 8.98
N VAL A 162 19.62 16.37 7.86
CA VAL A 162 20.44 15.81 6.78
C VAL A 162 21.57 16.80 6.52
N SER A 163 22.80 16.45 6.91
CA SER A 163 23.99 17.30 6.77
C SER A 163 24.58 17.22 5.36
N LEU A 164 25.57 18.08 5.07
CA LEU A 164 26.33 17.99 3.81
C LEU A 164 27.20 16.72 3.77
N ASP A 165 27.59 16.20 4.94
CA ASP A 165 28.36 14.96 5.05
C ASP A 165 27.46 13.72 4.91
N ASP A 166 26.18 13.80 5.27
CA ASP A 166 25.19 12.79 4.90
C ASP A 166 25.04 12.70 3.37
N LEU A 167 25.09 13.82 2.64
CA LEU A 167 25.10 13.79 1.17
C LEU A 167 26.37 13.12 0.61
N LYS A 168 27.54 13.37 1.22
CA LYS A 168 28.79 12.69 0.82
C LYS A 168 28.74 11.18 1.08
N ASN A 169 28.02 10.75 2.12
CA ASN A 169 27.80 9.35 2.48
C ASN A 169 26.57 8.73 1.78
N PHE A 170 26.16 9.25 0.62
CA PHE A 170 25.11 8.65 -0.21
C PHE A 170 25.37 7.16 -0.45
N ARG A 171 24.34 6.33 -0.26
CA ARG A 171 24.37 4.86 -0.43
C ARG A 171 25.37 4.09 0.47
N GLN A 172 25.98 4.73 1.47
CA GLN A 172 26.91 4.04 2.39
C GLN A 172 26.16 3.37 3.56
N ILE A 173 26.76 2.32 4.14
CA ILE A 173 26.19 1.57 5.27
C ILE A 173 26.01 2.50 6.48
N GLY A 174 24.81 2.47 7.08
CA GLY A 174 24.47 3.31 8.24
C GLY A 174 24.17 4.78 7.92
N SER A 175 24.22 5.18 6.66
CA SER A 175 23.94 6.56 6.24
C SER A 175 22.46 6.93 6.31
N LYS A 176 22.17 8.22 6.56
CA LYS A 176 20.83 8.82 6.43
C LYS A 176 20.37 9.00 4.97
N THR A 177 21.22 8.71 3.99
CA THR A 177 20.95 8.90 2.55
C THR A 177 21.01 7.57 1.77
N PRO A 178 20.12 6.60 2.07
CA PRO A 178 20.07 5.30 1.41
C PRO A 178 19.75 5.40 -0.09
N GLY A 179 19.93 4.30 -0.82
CA GLY A 179 19.84 4.28 -2.29
C GLY A 179 18.47 4.55 -2.88
N HIS A 180 17.43 4.52 -2.06
CA HIS A 180 16.06 4.97 -2.31
C HIS A 180 15.50 5.57 -0.98
N PRO A 181 14.49 6.46 -0.99
CA PRO A 181 14.05 7.16 0.22
C PRO A 181 13.36 6.23 1.22
N GLU A 182 13.83 6.24 2.48
CA GLU A 182 13.30 5.41 3.57
C GLU A 182 12.85 6.28 4.76
N SER A 183 11.54 6.35 5.01
CA SER A 183 10.93 7.26 6.00
C SER A 183 11.32 6.99 7.46
N PHE A 184 11.85 5.81 7.78
CA PHE A 184 12.31 5.46 9.14
C PHE A 184 13.77 5.85 9.43
N CYS A 185 14.55 6.30 8.44
CA CYS A 185 15.96 6.68 8.63
C CYS A 185 16.33 8.07 8.09
N THR A 186 15.59 8.62 7.11
CA THR A 186 15.84 9.97 6.58
C THR A 186 14.77 10.98 7.06
N PRO A 187 15.10 11.92 7.98
CA PRO A 187 14.15 12.91 8.47
C PRO A 187 13.58 13.80 7.35
N GLY A 188 12.25 13.77 7.17
CA GLY A 188 11.55 14.50 6.12
C GLY A 188 11.23 13.70 4.85
N VAL A 189 11.62 12.42 4.76
CA VAL A 189 11.05 11.49 3.78
C VAL A 189 9.67 11.04 4.29
N GLU A 190 8.61 11.43 3.58
CA GLU A 190 7.23 11.15 4.01
C GLU A 190 6.86 9.66 3.90
N VAL A 191 7.27 8.98 2.83
CA VAL A 191 6.91 7.57 2.55
C VAL A 191 8.07 6.87 1.86
N ILE A 192 8.17 5.54 2.02
CA ILE A 192 9.15 4.74 1.30
C ILE A 192 8.80 4.66 -0.18
N THR A 193 9.79 4.89 -1.05
CA THR A 193 9.67 4.84 -2.51
C THR A 193 10.87 4.12 -3.12
N GLY A 194 10.86 3.90 -4.44
CA GLY A 194 11.85 3.07 -5.14
C GLY A 194 11.13 2.09 -6.07
N PRO A 195 10.34 1.13 -5.52
CA PRO A 195 9.31 0.45 -6.31
C PRO A 195 8.35 1.50 -6.90
N LEU A 196 8.15 1.44 -8.21
CA LEU A 196 7.47 2.49 -8.97
C LEU A 196 5.95 2.46 -8.76
N GLY A 197 5.27 3.56 -9.06
CA GLY A 197 3.83 3.76 -8.81
C GLY A 197 3.41 3.85 -7.33
N GLN A 198 4.18 3.29 -6.40
CA GLN A 198 3.88 3.26 -4.96
C GLN A 198 3.85 4.66 -4.32
N GLY A 199 4.73 5.57 -4.76
CA GLY A 199 4.84 6.92 -4.21
C GLY A 199 3.60 7.77 -4.50
N ILE A 200 3.19 7.89 -5.76
CA ILE A 200 1.94 8.60 -6.13
C ILE A 200 0.72 7.95 -5.46
N SER A 201 0.67 6.62 -5.38
CA SER A 201 -0.43 5.90 -4.71
C SER A 201 -0.46 6.17 -3.20
N SER A 202 0.69 6.34 -2.56
CA SER A 202 0.79 6.78 -1.17
C SER A 202 0.49 8.28 -1.01
N ALA A 203 0.78 9.11 -2.01
CA ALA A 203 0.42 10.53 -2.02
C ALA A 203 -1.10 10.74 -2.06
N VAL A 204 -1.86 9.84 -2.73
CA VAL A 204 -3.33 9.79 -2.63
C VAL A 204 -3.77 9.55 -1.17
N GLY A 205 -3.11 8.65 -0.44
CA GLY A 205 -3.37 8.42 0.99
C GLY A 205 -3.07 9.63 1.88
N LEU A 206 -1.94 10.31 1.63
CA LEU A 206 -1.62 11.58 2.30
C LEU A 206 -2.69 12.66 2.00
N ALA A 207 -3.24 12.69 0.79
CA ALA A 207 -4.26 13.67 0.39
C ALA A 207 -5.65 13.38 0.99
N VAL A 208 -6.04 12.11 1.11
CA VAL A 208 -7.21 11.67 1.89
C VAL A 208 -7.05 12.12 3.36
N GLY A 209 -5.87 11.92 3.95
CA GLY A 209 -5.55 12.39 5.30
C GLY A 209 -5.69 13.92 5.45
N ALA A 210 -5.11 14.69 4.53
CA ALA A 210 -5.19 16.15 4.52
C ALA A 210 -6.64 16.68 4.42
N HIS A 211 -7.45 16.07 3.55
CA HIS A 211 -8.88 16.43 3.41
C HIS A 211 -9.70 16.03 4.63
N HIS A 212 -9.52 14.83 5.19
CA HIS A 212 -10.23 14.40 6.40
C HIS A 212 -9.92 15.32 7.59
N MET A 213 -8.64 15.63 7.85
CA MET A 213 -8.27 16.49 8.97
C MET A 213 -8.83 17.91 8.82
N ALA A 214 -8.87 18.43 7.59
CA ALA A 214 -9.53 19.71 7.29
C ALA A 214 -11.04 19.66 7.52
N ALA A 215 -11.74 18.62 7.06
CA ALA A 215 -13.18 18.50 7.18
C ALA A 215 -13.66 18.28 8.63
N THR A 216 -12.92 17.48 9.40
CA THR A 216 -13.26 17.15 10.80
C THR A 216 -12.96 18.32 11.74
N TYR A 217 -11.80 18.96 11.63
CA TYR A 217 -11.30 19.90 12.65
C TYR A 217 -11.29 21.38 12.24
N ASN A 218 -11.40 21.76 10.95
CA ASN A 218 -11.49 23.19 10.64
C ASN A 218 -12.84 23.74 11.10
N LYS A 219 -12.81 24.81 11.88
CA LYS A 219 -14.01 25.52 12.35
C LYS A 219 -13.99 26.96 11.84
N LYS A 220 -15.11 27.68 11.99
CA LYS A 220 -15.20 29.08 11.56
C LYS A 220 -14.16 29.96 12.27
N LYS A 221 -13.22 30.55 11.49
CA LYS A 221 -11.99 31.28 11.92
C LYS A 221 -10.80 30.41 12.37
N PHE A 222 -10.87 29.10 12.16
CA PHE A 222 -9.85 28.13 12.55
C PHE A 222 -9.56 27.18 11.39
N ASP A 223 -8.83 27.71 10.40
CA ASP A 223 -8.31 26.95 9.28
C ASP A 223 -7.02 26.24 9.74
N LEU A 224 -7.19 25.19 10.57
CA LEU A 224 -6.11 24.51 11.28
C LEU A 224 -5.36 23.50 10.40
N PHE A 225 -6.05 22.90 9.43
CA PHE A 225 -5.51 22.00 8.43
C PHE A 225 -5.83 22.53 7.02
N ASP A 226 -4.81 23.06 6.35
CA ASP A 226 -4.93 23.67 5.03
C ASP A 226 -3.83 23.26 4.03
N SER A 227 -2.94 22.33 4.42
CA SER A 227 -1.82 21.85 3.59
C SER A 227 -2.20 21.11 2.30
N PHE A 228 -1.22 21.05 1.40
CA PHE A 228 -1.22 20.30 0.14
C PHE A 228 -0.28 19.09 0.22
N VAL A 229 -0.45 18.18 -0.75
CA VAL A 229 0.44 17.04 -1.00
C VAL A 229 1.01 17.20 -2.40
N TYR A 230 2.33 17.35 -2.50
CA TYR A 230 3.05 17.39 -3.77
C TYR A 230 3.69 16.04 -4.05
N CYS A 231 3.67 15.61 -5.30
CA CYS A 231 4.38 14.41 -5.71
C CYS A 231 5.13 14.65 -7.02
N ILE A 232 6.40 14.28 -7.11
CA ILE A 232 7.09 14.16 -8.39
C ILE A 232 6.99 12.70 -8.85
N VAL A 233 6.63 12.51 -10.13
CA VAL A 233 6.56 11.22 -10.81
C VAL A 233 7.37 11.27 -12.10
N GLY A 234 7.80 10.12 -12.60
CA GLY A 234 8.32 9.94 -13.95
C GLY A 234 7.59 8.81 -14.67
N ASP A 235 7.95 8.54 -15.92
CA ASP A 235 7.23 7.67 -16.87
C ASP A 235 6.96 6.27 -16.29
N GLY A 236 7.99 5.64 -15.71
CA GLY A 236 7.86 4.32 -15.06
C GLY A 236 6.91 4.28 -13.85
N CYS A 237 6.56 5.42 -13.23
CA CYS A 237 5.49 5.48 -12.23
C CYS A 237 4.09 5.58 -12.84
N LEU A 238 3.98 5.97 -14.12
CA LEU A 238 2.70 6.14 -14.83
C LEU A 238 2.36 4.95 -15.73
N MET A 239 3.37 4.15 -16.11
CA MET A 239 3.20 2.79 -16.66
C MET A 239 2.60 1.81 -15.63
N GLU A 240 2.95 1.97 -14.35
CA GLU A 240 2.58 1.06 -13.26
C GLU A 240 1.07 1.04 -12.96
N GLY A 241 0.49 -0.17 -12.94
CA GLY A 241 -0.96 -0.38 -12.79
C GLY A 241 -1.53 0.21 -11.49
N VAL A 242 -0.77 0.11 -10.40
CA VAL A 242 -1.13 0.66 -9.08
C VAL A 242 -1.34 2.18 -9.11
N ALA A 243 -0.59 2.90 -9.94
CA ALA A 243 -0.78 4.34 -10.09
C ALA A 243 -2.07 4.66 -10.85
N SER A 244 -2.43 3.86 -11.86
CA SER A 244 -3.72 3.98 -12.56
C SER A 244 -4.91 3.70 -11.64
N GLU A 245 -4.82 2.66 -10.81
CA GLU A 245 -5.80 2.39 -9.74
C GLU A 245 -5.98 3.62 -8.81
N ALA A 246 -4.87 4.10 -8.24
CA ALA A 246 -4.88 5.18 -7.25
C ALA A 246 -5.33 6.52 -7.85
N CYS A 247 -4.89 6.86 -9.06
CA CYS A 247 -5.27 8.11 -9.72
C CYS A 247 -6.75 8.10 -10.15
N SER A 248 -7.27 6.95 -10.60
CA SER A 248 -8.70 6.76 -10.86
C SER A 248 -9.55 7.00 -9.61
N LEU A 249 -9.11 6.51 -8.44
CA LEU A 249 -9.79 6.76 -7.17
C LEU A 249 -9.65 8.20 -6.68
N ALA A 250 -8.46 8.81 -6.82
CA ALA A 250 -8.19 10.19 -6.42
C ALA A 250 -9.02 11.23 -7.20
N GLY A 251 -9.22 11.00 -8.50
CA GLY A 251 -10.10 11.81 -9.34
C GLY A 251 -11.57 11.65 -8.96
N ARG A 252 -12.04 10.41 -8.78
CA ARG A 252 -13.40 10.12 -8.26
C ARG A 252 -13.66 10.77 -6.90
N LEU A 253 -12.65 10.95 -6.05
CA LEU A 253 -12.74 11.58 -4.73
C LEU A 253 -12.48 13.11 -4.75
N GLU A 254 -12.33 13.75 -5.91
CA GLU A 254 -12.10 15.20 -6.05
C GLU A 254 -10.97 15.73 -5.14
N LEU A 255 -9.86 14.98 -5.02
CA LEU A 255 -8.76 15.28 -4.09
C LEU A 255 -7.89 16.50 -4.49
N GLY A 256 -8.47 17.70 -4.65
CA GLY A 256 -7.80 18.97 -5.00
C GLY A 256 -6.85 19.57 -3.95
N ARG A 257 -6.22 18.72 -3.15
CA ARG A 257 -5.01 18.99 -2.36
C ARG A 257 -3.79 18.24 -2.90
N LEU A 258 -3.98 17.27 -3.79
CA LEU A 258 -2.93 16.51 -4.46
C LEU A 258 -2.52 17.22 -5.75
N ILE A 259 -1.23 17.54 -5.85
CA ILE A 259 -0.62 18.17 -7.02
C ILE A 259 0.59 17.33 -7.44
N CYS A 260 0.42 16.55 -8.50
CA CYS A 260 1.48 15.75 -9.10
C CYS A 260 2.21 16.58 -10.17
N LEU A 261 3.54 16.53 -10.17
CA LEU A 261 4.40 17.06 -11.23
C LEU A 261 5.04 15.85 -11.92
N TYR A 262 4.84 15.72 -13.23
CA TYR A 262 5.36 14.63 -14.04
C TYR A 262 6.59 15.11 -14.79
N ASP A 263 7.74 14.53 -14.43
CA ASP A 263 9.00 14.60 -15.17
C ASP A 263 8.83 13.80 -16.47
N SER A 264 8.38 14.49 -17.51
CA SER A 264 8.09 13.91 -18.82
C SER A 264 9.31 14.15 -19.70
N ASN A 265 10.27 13.22 -19.60
CA ASN A 265 11.60 13.34 -20.21
C ASN A 265 11.83 12.37 -21.38
N ASP A 266 10.80 11.60 -21.74
CA ASP A 266 10.73 10.65 -22.85
C ASP A 266 11.79 9.51 -22.80
N ILE A 267 12.39 9.24 -21.64
CA ILE A 267 13.44 8.23 -21.43
C ILE A 267 13.11 7.29 -20.26
N SER A 268 13.24 5.98 -20.53
CA SER A 268 13.18 4.90 -19.55
C SER A 268 14.58 4.29 -19.30
N ILE A 269 14.66 3.13 -18.63
CA ILE A 269 15.92 2.39 -18.47
C ILE A 269 16.40 1.80 -19.82
N ASP A 270 15.46 1.39 -20.68
CA ASP A 270 15.77 0.62 -21.90
C ASP A 270 15.91 1.51 -23.15
N GLY A 271 15.74 2.83 -23.02
CA GLY A 271 15.74 3.79 -24.14
C GLY A 271 14.53 4.72 -24.13
N SER A 272 14.16 5.25 -25.31
CA SER A 272 12.97 6.10 -25.51
C SER A 272 11.70 5.44 -24.97
N THR A 273 10.80 6.24 -24.39
CA THR A 273 9.45 5.79 -24.03
C THR A 273 8.66 5.29 -25.24
N ASP A 274 8.97 5.70 -26.47
CA ASP A 274 8.32 5.19 -27.70
C ASP A 274 8.38 3.66 -27.83
N LEU A 275 9.36 3.00 -27.19
CA LEU A 275 9.54 1.55 -27.20
C LEU A 275 8.46 0.79 -26.41
N SER A 276 7.76 1.44 -25.46
CA SER A 276 6.87 0.75 -24.51
C SER A 276 5.71 1.59 -23.94
N PHE A 277 5.71 2.90 -24.12
CA PHE A 277 4.82 3.86 -23.47
C PHE A 277 4.54 5.09 -24.36
N SER A 278 3.65 4.90 -25.33
CA SER A 278 3.24 5.89 -26.33
C SER A 278 1.78 6.37 -26.15
N GLU A 279 1.24 6.28 -24.93
CA GLU A 279 -0.11 6.71 -24.59
C GLU A 279 -0.21 8.23 -24.28
N ASP A 280 -1.38 8.83 -24.55
CA ASP A 280 -1.65 10.19 -24.11
C ASP A 280 -2.02 10.23 -22.63
N VAL A 281 -0.98 10.41 -21.80
CA VAL A 281 -1.07 10.60 -20.34
C VAL A 281 -2.03 11.75 -19.98
N ALA A 282 -2.06 12.82 -20.77
CA ALA A 282 -2.91 13.97 -20.50
C ALA A 282 -4.39 13.61 -20.69
N MET A 283 -4.74 12.87 -21.75
CA MET A 283 -6.09 12.32 -21.95
C MET A 283 -6.44 11.26 -20.90
N ARG A 284 -5.52 10.37 -20.52
CA ARG A 284 -5.76 9.39 -19.44
C ARG A 284 -6.14 10.09 -18.13
N PHE A 285 -5.35 11.07 -17.69
CA PHE A 285 -5.63 11.83 -16.47
C PHE A 285 -6.90 12.69 -16.58
N LYS A 286 -7.16 13.33 -17.74
CA LYS A 286 -8.45 14.01 -18.00
C LYS A 286 -9.63 13.04 -17.87
N SER A 287 -9.51 11.79 -18.32
CA SER A 287 -10.57 10.77 -18.20
C SER A 287 -10.80 10.27 -16.76
N TYR A 288 -9.79 10.33 -15.90
CA TYR A 288 -9.95 10.13 -14.44
C TYR A 288 -10.58 11.33 -13.73
N GLY A 289 -10.82 12.46 -14.42
CA GLY A 289 -11.34 13.69 -13.82
C GLY A 289 -10.27 14.57 -13.17
N TRP A 290 -9.00 14.44 -13.56
CA TRP A 290 -7.92 15.31 -13.06
C TRP A 290 -7.84 16.62 -13.85
N HIS A 291 -7.42 17.69 -13.17
CA HIS A 291 -7.05 18.95 -13.78
C HIS A 291 -5.62 18.86 -14.34
N VAL A 292 -5.48 18.87 -15.66
CA VAL A 292 -4.16 18.72 -16.33
C VAL A 292 -3.64 20.07 -16.82
N LEU A 293 -2.39 20.36 -16.48
CA LEU A 293 -1.62 21.52 -16.90
C LEU A 293 -0.31 21.04 -17.55
N GLU A 294 0.25 21.86 -18.45
CA GLU A 294 1.44 21.51 -19.22
C GLU A 294 2.49 22.65 -19.15
N VAL A 295 3.77 22.28 -19.03
CA VAL A 295 4.92 23.18 -19.04
C VAL A 295 5.96 22.63 -20.01
N SER A 296 6.08 23.26 -21.19
CA SER A 296 6.93 22.83 -22.30
C SER A 296 8.43 23.13 -22.15
N ASP A 297 8.83 23.68 -21.00
CA ASP A 297 10.18 24.19 -20.70
C ASP A 297 10.38 24.05 -19.19
N GLY A 298 10.62 22.81 -18.77
CA GLY A 298 10.94 22.46 -17.40
C GLY A 298 12.38 22.82 -17.03
N ASP A 299 13.32 22.61 -17.96
CA ASP A 299 14.76 22.76 -17.69
C ASP A 299 15.19 24.21 -17.41
N GLY A 300 14.58 25.18 -18.10
CA GLY A 300 14.92 26.60 -17.98
C GLY A 300 13.97 27.39 -17.08
N SER A 301 12.69 27.03 -17.01
CA SER A 301 11.65 27.93 -16.48
C SER A 301 10.92 27.42 -15.23
N HIS A 302 11.62 27.40 -14.10
CA HIS A 302 11.02 27.17 -12.78
C HIS A 302 9.86 28.12 -12.44
N ILE A 303 9.76 29.29 -13.09
CA ILE A 303 8.64 30.23 -12.95
C ILE A 303 7.38 29.73 -13.65
N LYS A 304 7.45 29.14 -14.86
CA LYS A 304 6.29 28.49 -15.49
C LYS A 304 5.78 27.32 -14.63
N ILE A 305 6.70 26.56 -14.03
CA ILE A 305 6.37 25.47 -13.09
C ILE A 305 5.67 26.03 -11.84
N LEU A 306 6.22 27.08 -11.22
CA LEU A 306 5.61 27.75 -10.06
C LEU A 306 4.23 28.33 -10.41
N GLU A 307 4.05 28.93 -11.59
CA GLU A 307 2.75 29.37 -12.06
C GLU A 307 1.75 28.21 -12.23
N ALA A 308 2.18 27.08 -12.80
CA ALA A 308 1.33 25.91 -12.98
C ALA A 308 0.90 25.33 -11.63
N VAL A 309 1.82 25.25 -10.66
CA VAL A 309 1.49 24.84 -9.29
C VAL A 309 0.60 25.87 -8.58
N GLU A 310 0.85 27.16 -8.74
CA GLU A 310 -0.03 28.22 -8.22
C GLU A 310 -1.40 28.22 -8.93
N LYS A 311 -1.54 27.71 -10.16
CA LYS A 311 -2.83 27.48 -10.84
C LYS A 311 -3.53 26.25 -10.27
N ALA A 312 -2.81 25.13 -10.11
CA ALA A 312 -3.30 23.92 -9.47
C ALA A 312 -3.82 24.16 -8.04
N GLN A 313 -3.10 24.91 -7.19
CA GLN A 313 -3.55 25.27 -5.83
C GLN A 313 -4.90 26.02 -5.77
N LYS A 314 -5.31 26.66 -6.87
CA LYS A 314 -6.56 27.41 -6.98
C LYS A 314 -7.73 26.54 -7.46
N HIS A 315 -7.44 25.39 -8.07
CA HIS A 315 -8.42 24.41 -8.51
C HIS A 315 -8.53 23.31 -7.44
N LYS A 316 -9.58 23.38 -6.62
CA LYS A 316 -9.76 22.52 -5.44
C LYS A 316 -10.77 21.40 -5.65
N GLU A 317 -11.44 21.42 -6.78
CA GLU A 317 -12.49 20.52 -7.23
C GLU A 317 -11.95 19.25 -7.92
N ALA A 318 -10.65 19.17 -8.19
CA ALA A 318 -9.99 17.98 -8.72
C ALA A 318 -8.50 17.92 -8.34
N PRO A 319 -7.91 16.72 -8.17
CA PRO A 319 -6.46 16.58 -8.10
C PRO A 319 -5.82 17.08 -9.41
N SER A 320 -4.60 17.64 -9.33
CA SER A 320 -3.94 18.26 -10.47
C SER A 320 -2.69 17.48 -10.93
N LEU A 321 -2.53 17.32 -12.24
CA LEU A 321 -1.31 16.86 -12.88
C LEU A 321 -0.67 18.03 -13.65
N VAL A 322 0.58 18.36 -13.34
CA VAL A 322 1.41 19.28 -14.11
C VAL A 322 2.42 18.44 -14.89
N ILE A 323 2.22 18.30 -16.19
CA ILE A 323 3.16 17.65 -17.10
C ILE A 323 4.29 18.64 -17.37
N VAL A 324 5.53 18.30 -17.02
CA VAL A 324 6.70 19.16 -17.17
C VAL A 324 7.68 18.47 -18.12
N ARG A 325 7.89 19.06 -19.29
CA ARG A 325 8.87 18.55 -20.27
C ARG A 325 10.28 18.94 -19.84
N THR A 326 11.14 17.94 -19.64
CA THR A 326 12.50 18.06 -19.10
C THR A 326 13.48 17.23 -19.92
N THR A 327 14.77 17.55 -19.83
CA THR A 327 15.83 16.72 -20.39
C THR A 327 16.44 15.87 -19.28
N ILE A 328 16.33 14.55 -19.35
CA ILE A 328 17.01 13.67 -18.39
C ILE A 328 18.52 13.95 -18.43
N GLY A 329 19.15 14.18 -17.28
CA GLY A 329 20.58 14.53 -17.20
C GLY A 329 20.96 15.89 -17.77
N PHE A 330 20.02 16.85 -17.89
CA PHE A 330 20.26 18.20 -18.44
C PHE A 330 21.62 18.79 -18.03
N GLY A 331 22.47 19.06 -19.02
CA GLY A 331 23.82 19.61 -18.86
C GLY A 331 24.97 18.59 -19.03
N SER A 332 24.70 17.29 -18.93
CA SER A 332 25.65 16.22 -19.26
C SER A 332 25.84 16.05 -20.77
N LYS A 333 27.00 15.52 -21.21
CA LYS A 333 27.23 15.01 -22.57
C LYS A 333 26.28 13.86 -22.95
N LEU A 334 25.64 13.23 -21.96
CA LEU A 334 24.69 12.12 -22.10
C LEU A 334 23.22 12.56 -21.88
N ALA A 335 22.95 13.87 -21.81
CA ALA A 335 21.60 14.40 -21.61
C ALA A 335 20.64 13.92 -22.71
N GLY A 336 19.41 13.56 -22.34
CA GLY A 336 18.41 13.02 -23.27
C GLY A 336 18.64 11.56 -23.68
N THR A 337 19.40 10.77 -22.91
CA THR A 337 19.64 9.34 -23.17
C THR A 337 19.43 8.48 -21.93
N GLU A 338 19.20 7.19 -22.12
CA GLU A 338 19.10 6.18 -21.06
C GLU A 338 20.40 6.05 -20.24
N LYS A 339 21.54 6.41 -20.83
CA LYS A 339 22.89 6.26 -20.26
C LYS A 339 23.11 7.13 -19.01
N VAL A 340 22.35 8.22 -18.87
CA VAL A 340 22.39 9.10 -17.69
C VAL A 340 21.32 8.74 -16.64
N HIS A 341 20.49 7.71 -16.88
CA HIS A 341 19.45 7.28 -15.94
C HIS A 341 20.05 6.72 -14.64
N GLY A 342 20.84 5.63 -14.72
CA GLY A 342 21.23 4.82 -13.55
C GLY A 342 22.72 4.60 -13.31
N ALA A 343 23.57 5.22 -14.12
CA ALA A 343 25.02 5.24 -13.91
C ALA A 343 25.48 6.63 -13.42
N PRO A 344 26.46 6.73 -12.51
CA PRO A 344 27.10 8.00 -12.19
C PRO A 344 27.80 8.62 -13.41
N LEU A 345 27.91 9.95 -13.44
CA LEU A 345 28.65 10.63 -14.49
C LEU A 345 30.15 10.30 -14.41
N ALA A 346 30.78 10.14 -15.58
CA ALA A 346 32.23 10.05 -15.70
C ALA A 346 32.91 11.35 -15.21
N THR A 347 34.15 11.25 -14.74
CA THR A 347 34.86 12.37 -14.09
C THR A 347 34.97 13.62 -14.97
N ASP A 348 35.22 13.44 -16.26
CA ASP A 348 35.34 14.52 -17.25
C ASP A 348 33.98 15.13 -17.63
N ASP A 349 32.90 14.34 -17.59
CA ASP A 349 31.54 14.82 -17.80
C ASP A 349 31.02 15.58 -16.57
N LEU A 350 31.28 15.08 -15.35
CA LEU A 350 30.97 15.79 -14.11
C LEU A 350 31.73 17.12 -14.02
N ALA A 351 33.00 17.17 -14.44
CA ALA A 351 33.78 18.41 -14.53
C ALA A 351 33.21 19.39 -15.58
N ALA A 352 32.74 18.88 -16.73
CA ALA A 352 32.05 19.68 -17.74
C ALA A 352 30.72 20.25 -17.23
N VAL A 353 29.89 19.42 -16.57
CA VAL A 353 28.63 19.80 -15.93
C VAL A 353 28.85 20.90 -14.88
N LYS A 354 29.84 20.73 -13.99
CA LYS A 354 30.22 21.78 -13.01
C LYS A 354 30.57 23.09 -13.71
N THR A 355 31.45 23.02 -14.71
CA THR A 355 31.93 24.20 -15.45
C THR A 355 30.78 24.93 -16.16
N ALA A 356 29.93 24.19 -16.89
CA ALA A 356 28.76 24.71 -17.60
C ALA A 356 27.73 25.37 -16.67
N PHE A 357 27.66 24.93 -15.41
CA PHE A 357 26.77 25.48 -14.39
C PHE A 357 27.40 26.56 -13.49
N GLY A 358 28.66 26.95 -13.74
CA GLY A 358 29.35 28.02 -13.02
C GLY A 358 30.05 27.58 -11.72
N PHE A 359 30.38 26.29 -11.61
CA PHE A 359 31.08 25.69 -10.47
C PHE A 359 32.53 25.35 -10.83
N ASP A 360 33.40 25.48 -9.84
CA ASP A 360 34.80 25.03 -9.93
C ASP A 360 34.84 23.49 -10.05
N PRO A 361 35.41 22.91 -11.13
CA PRO A 361 35.41 21.46 -11.33
C PRO A 361 36.17 20.69 -10.24
N GLU A 362 37.26 21.27 -9.73
CA GLU A 362 38.19 20.65 -8.76
C GLU A 362 37.63 20.60 -7.33
N LYS A 363 36.54 21.32 -7.06
CA LYS A 363 35.89 21.36 -5.75
C LYS A 363 34.57 20.59 -5.75
N SER A 364 34.33 19.83 -4.69
CA SER A 364 33.12 18.99 -4.57
C SER A 364 32.21 19.38 -3.42
N PHE A 365 30.91 19.08 -3.56
CA PHE A 365 29.83 19.42 -2.63
C PHE A 365 29.74 20.93 -2.34
N GLN A 366 29.91 21.72 -3.41
CA GLN A 366 29.89 23.17 -3.35
C GLN A 366 28.46 23.71 -3.24
N ILE A 367 28.24 24.65 -2.31
CA ILE A 367 26.98 25.39 -2.19
C ILE A 367 27.34 26.89 -2.11
N PRO A 368 26.97 27.72 -3.11
CA PRO A 368 27.27 29.15 -3.15
C PRO A 368 26.70 29.90 -1.94
N LYS A 369 27.33 31.02 -1.57
CA LYS A 369 26.94 31.81 -0.38
C LYS A 369 25.51 32.34 -0.49
N ASP A 370 25.13 32.89 -1.63
CA ASP A 370 23.79 33.44 -1.88
C ASP A 370 22.71 32.35 -1.89
N VAL A 371 23.04 31.15 -2.37
CA VAL A 371 22.15 29.97 -2.29
C VAL A 371 21.94 29.53 -0.83
N LYS A 372 23.00 29.53 0.00
CA LYS A 372 22.88 29.31 1.46
C LYS A 372 22.01 30.37 2.13
N GLU A 373 22.14 31.62 1.72
CA GLU A 373 21.38 32.76 2.25
C GLU A 373 19.90 32.69 1.83
N PHE A 374 19.59 32.40 0.56
CA PHE A 374 18.22 32.17 0.08
C PHE A 374 17.50 31.05 0.84
N TYR A 375 18.14 29.86 0.97
CA TYR A 375 17.52 28.77 1.73
C TYR A 375 17.52 29.00 3.25
N LYS A 376 18.39 29.87 3.79
CA LYS A 376 18.27 30.36 5.17
C LYS A 376 17.03 31.26 5.35
N GLU A 377 16.76 32.16 4.40
CA GLU A 377 15.54 32.99 4.40
C GLU A 377 14.26 32.16 4.24
N LYS A 378 14.26 31.14 3.36
CA LYS A 378 13.13 30.22 3.19
C LYS A 378 12.85 29.42 4.46
N ARG A 379 13.88 28.86 5.11
CA ARG A 379 13.76 28.17 6.40
C ARG A 379 13.15 29.06 7.49
N GLU A 380 13.65 30.28 7.63
CA GLU A 380 13.12 31.26 8.58
C GLU A 380 11.69 31.71 8.22
N SER A 381 11.36 31.86 6.93
CA SER A 381 9.98 32.11 6.49
C SER A 381 9.03 30.97 6.88
N ASN A 382 9.46 29.71 6.75
CA ASN A 382 8.63 28.57 7.11
C ASN A 382 8.57 28.36 8.64
N ARG A 383 9.64 28.68 9.40
CA ARG A 383 9.62 28.70 10.87
C ARG A 383 8.53 29.66 11.38
N ARG A 384 8.38 30.84 10.77
CA ARG A 384 7.28 31.77 11.07
C ARG A 384 5.90 31.23 10.68
N ALA A 385 5.79 30.41 9.63
CA ALA A 385 4.53 29.72 9.29
C ALA A 385 4.15 28.69 10.37
N TYR A 386 5.10 27.87 10.82
CA TYR A 386 4.90 26.92 11.93
C TYR A 386 4.52 27.64 13.24
N GLN A 387 5.20 28.72 13.61
CA GLN A 387 4.85 29.51 14.80
C GLN A 387 3.46 30.16 14.67
N SER A 388 3.08 30.64 13.47
CA SER A 388 1.72 31.14 13.21
C SER A 388 0.66 30.04 13.38
N TRP A 389 0.98 28.80 12.99
CA TRP A 389 0.12 27.63 13.18
C TRP A 389 0.01 27.22 14.66
N LEU A 390 1.11 27.22 15.43
CA LEU A 390 1.07 26.99 16.88
C LEU A 390 0.14 28.02 17.57
N THR A 391 0.33 29.31 17.28
CA THR A 391 -0.51 30.39 17.81
C THR A 391 -1.96 30.38 17.29
N LEU A 392 -2.27 29.56 16.28
CA LEU A 392 -3.65 29.23 15.90
C LEU A 392 -4.17 28.01 16.68
N PHE A 393 -3.36 26.97 16.86
CA PHE A 393 -3.69 25.77 17.63
C PHE A 393 -3.89 26.03 19.13
N GLU A 394 -3.12 26.94 19.73
CA GLU A 394 -3.34 27.41 21.12
C GLU A 394 -4.76 28.01 21.29
N LYS A 395 -5.17 28.85 20.34
CA LYS A 395 -6.51 29.46 20.32
C LYS A 395 -7.59 28.44 19.98
N TYR A 396 -7.26 27.41 19.21
CA TYR A 396 -8.12 26.28 18.94
C TYR A 396 -8.37 25.48 20.22
N ALA A 397 -7.31 25.11 20.94
CA ALA A 397 -7.39 24.37 22.21
C ALA A 397 -8.15 25.13 23.30
N ALA A 398 -8.02 26.46 23.35
CA ALA A 398 -8.81 27.30 24.25
C ALA A 398 -10.32 27.36 23.90
N ALA A 399 -10.71 27.01 22.67
CA ALA A 399 -12.10 27.03 22.20
C ALA A 399 -12.74 25.63 22.05
N TYR A 400 -11.93 24.61 21.76
CA TYR A 400 -12.30 23.22 21.48
C TYR A 400 -11.34 22.25 22.19
N PRO A 401 -11.29 22.25 23.55
CA PRO A 401 -10.24 21.56 24.30
C PRO A 401 -10.21 20.04 24.07
N GLU A 402 -11.36 19.38 23.95
CA GLU A 402 -11.41 17.92 23.74
C GLU A 402 -10.94 17.54 22.32
N GLU A 403 -11.29 18.31 21.30
CA GLU A 403 -10.79 18.10 19.94
C GLU A 403 -9.27 18.37 19.86
N ALA A 404 -8.75 19.35 20.59
CA ALA A 404 -7.31 19.63 20.64
C ALA A 404 -6.52 18.53 21.37
N LYS A 405 -7.06 18.00 22.48
CA LYS A 405 -6.51 16.80 23.16
C LYS A 405 -6.49 15.61 22.20
N GLU A 406 -7.58 15.38 21.47
CA GLU A 406 -7.67 14.28 20.50
C GLU A 406 -6.66 14.43 19.37
N ILE A 407 -6.56 15.61 18.74
CA ILE A 407 -5.54 15.90 17.71
C ILE A 407 -4.14 15.61 18.25
N LYS A 408 -3.81 16.12 19.45
CA LYS A 408 -2.50 15.90 20.06
C LYS A 408 -2.23 14.39 20.26
N ARG A 409 -3.13 13.69 20.95
CA ARG A 409 -3.06 12.23 21.20
C ARG A 409 -2.89 11.43 19.90
N ARG A 410 -3.67 11.78 18.86
CA ARG A 410 -3.60 11.13 17.54
C ARG A 410 -2.20 11.25 16.92
N PHE A 411 -1.59 12.44 16.91
CA PHE A 411 -0.23 12.63 16.35
C PHE A 411 0.89 12.07 17.24
N GLU A 412 0.71 12.04 18.56
CA GLU A 412 1.58 11.29 19.49
C GLU A 412 1.46 9.76 19.32
N GLY A 413 0.42 9.29 18.60
CA GLY A 413 0.20 7.88 18.31
C GLY A 413 -0.31 7.05 19.49
N THR A 414 -0.59 7.67 20.64
CA THR A 414 -1.09 7.02 21.85
C THR A 414 -2.56 6.58 21.67
N LEU A 415 -2.91 5.39 22.17
CA LEU A 415 -4.29 4.89 22.09
C LEU A 415 -5.26 5.69 22.98
N PRO A 416 -6.56 5.78 22.64
CA PRO A 416 -7.57 6.24 23.57
C PRO A 416 -7.83 5.20 24.67
N GLU A 417 -8.20 5.68 25.86
CA GLU A 417 -8.53 4.83 27.00
C GLU A 417 -9.69 3.89 26.68
N GLY A 418 -9.66 2.67 27.24
CA GLY A 418 -10.73 1.68 27.07
C GLY A 418 -10.80 0.99 25.70
N VAL A 419 -9.97 1.33 24.71
CA VAL A 419 -10.07 0.69 23.38
C VAL A 419 -9.81 -0.82 23.41
N LEU A 420 -8.87 -1.30 24.26
CA LEU A 420 -8.58 -2.73 24.41
C LEU A 420 -9.70 -3.49 25.12
N SER A 421 -10.37 -2.87 26.11
CA SER A 421 -11.51 -3.44 26.82
C SER A 421 -12.86 -3.19 26.13
N SER A 422 -12.87 -2.49 24.99
CA SER A 422 -14.06 -2.38 24.13
C SER A 422 -14.35 -3.66 23.34
N LEU A 423 -13.33 -4.51 23.15
CA LEU A 423 -13.42 -5.72 22.33
C LEU A 423 -14.43 -6.73 22.91
N PRO A 424 -15.21 -7.41 22.06
CA PRO A 424 -16.25 -8.32 22.50
C PRO A 424 -15.68 -9.63 23.10
N GLU A 425 -16.48 -10.25 23.97
CA GLU A 425 -16.28 -11.60 24.47
C GLU A 425 -17.33 -12.58 23.89
N TRP A 426 -17.04 -13.88 23.93
CA TRP A 426 -17.96 -14.94 23.49
C TRP A 426 -18.27 -15.92 24.62
N ALA A 427 -19.55 -16.09 24.93
CA ALA A 427 -20.03 -17.12 25.84
C ALA A 427 -19.64 -18.54 25.36
N PRO A 428 -19.51 -19.54 26.25
CA PRO A 428 -19.17 -20.91 25.86
C PRO A 428 -20.18 -21.57 24.90
N ASP A 429 -21.44 -21.14 24.95
CA ASP A 429 -22.56 -21.59 24.12
C ASP A 429 -22.85 -20.63 22.94
N ALA A 430 -21.98 -19.66 22.67
CA ALA A 430 -22.15 -18.70 21.59
C ALA A 430 -22.32 -19.39 20.22
N LYS A 431 -23.34 -18.95 19.46
CA LYS A 431 -23.65 -19.49 18.14
C LYS A 431 -22.43 -19.41 17.21
N ALA A 432 -22.09 -20.55 16.60
CA ALA A 432 -21.01 -20.65 15.62
C ALA A 432 -21.14 -19.65 14.46
N GLU A 433 -20.03 -18.98 14.15
CA GLU A 433 -19.90 -17.95 13.10
C GLU A 433 -18.48 -17.96 12.53
N GLY A 434 -18.28 -17.56 11.27
CA GLY A 434 -16.93 -17.48 10.70
C GLY A 434 -16.17 -16.30 11.27
N THR A 435 -14.85 -16.42 11.44
CA THR A 435 -14.04 -15.39 12.12
C THR A 435 -14.04 -14.04 11.41
N ARG A 436 -14.41 -13.97 10.12
CA ARG A 436 -14.76 -12.69 9.46
C ARG A 436 -15.89 -11.91 10.17
N ASN A 437 -16.91 -12.60 10.69
CA ASN A 437 -18.00 -11.99 11.45
C ASN A 437 -17.51 -11.52 12.82
N SER A 438 -16.66 -12.34 13.47
CA SER A 438 -15.98 -11.98 14.72
C SER A 438 -15.12 -10.72 14.55
N SER A 439 -14.37 -10.64 13.45
CA SER A 439 -13.58 -9.47 13.05
C SER A 439 -14.48 -8.27 12.78
N GLY A 440 -15.62 -8.44 12.10
CA GLY A 440 -16.63 -7.41 11.95
C GLY A 440 -17.15 -6.86 13.28
N LYS A 441 -17.36 -7.72 14.30
CA LYS A 441 -17.73 -7.28 15.66
C LYS A 441 -16.61 -6.52 16.36
N CYS A 442 -15.37 -7.03 16.31
CA CYS A 442 -14.19 -6.35 16.86
C CYS A 442 -13.97 -4.97 16.21
N LEU A 443 -14.06 -4.88 14.89
CA LEU A 443 -13.94 -3.63 14.14
C LEU A 443 -15.04 -2.63 14.55
N ASN A 444 -16.28 -3.10 14.68
CA ASN A 444 -17.41 -2.26 15.13
C ASN A 444 -17.30 -1.82 16.59
N ALA A 445 -16.64 -2.58 17.45
CA ALA A 445 -16.34 -2.18 18.82
C ALA A 445 -15.24 -1.10 18.84
N VAL A 446 -14.10 -1.37 18.21
CA VAL A 446 -12.97 -0.45 18.10
C VAL A 446 -13.40 0.87 17.44
N ALA A 447 -14.22 0.83 16.39
CA ALA A 447 -14.73 2.01 15.70
C ALA A 447 -15.55 2.99 16.57
N LYS A 448 -16.06 2.54 17.72
CA LYS A 448 -16.82 3.36 18.69
C LYS A 448 -15.91 4.10 19.67
N VAL A 449 -14.64 3.70 19.80
CA VAL A 449 -13.67 4.24 20.78
C VAL A 449 -12.41 4.84 20.11
N LEU A 450 -12.07 4.41 18.89
CA LEU A 450 -10.88 4.80 18.14
C LEU A 450 -11.22 5.83 17.03
N PRO A 451 -11.23 7.15 17.31
CA PRO A 451 -11.60 8.17 16.32
C PRO A 451 -10.64 8.21 15.13
N GLU A 452 -9.38 7.83 15.30
CA GLU A 452 -8.39 7.71 14.21
C GLU A 452 -8.53 6.47 13.32
N LEU A 453 -9.42 5.53 13.64
CA LEU A 453 -9.73 4.40 12.76
C LEU A 453 -10.28 4.93 11.44
N ILE A 454 -9.64 4.58 10.33
CA ILE A 454 -10.06 4.90 8.95
C ILE A 454 -9.76 3.68 8.08
N GLY A 455 -10.53 3.44 7.02
CA GLY A 455 -10.27 2.28 6.16
C GLY A 455 -11.51 1.78 5.45
N GLY A 456 -11.42 0.61 4.85
CA GLY A 456 -12.53 0.06 4.08
C GLY A 456 -12.21 -1.28 3.43
N SER A 457 -12.71 -1.48 2.22
CA SER A 457 -12.60 -2.74 1.48
C SER A 457 -12.52 -2.51 -0.02
N ALA A 458 -11.78 -3.39 -0.71
CA ALA A 458 -11.72 -3.45 -2.16
C ALA A 458 -13.01 -4.08 -2.72
N ASP A 459 -14.09 -3.30 -2.71
CA ASP A 459 -15.49 -3.64 -3.07
C ASP A 459 -16.17 -4.76 -2.25
N LEU A 460 -15.41 -5.65 -1.62
CA LEU A 460 -15.84 -6.83 -0.87
C LEU A 460 -16.42 -6.55 0.53
N THR A 461 -16.96 -5.35 0.78
CA THR A 461 -17.39 -4.87 2.12
C THR A 461 -18.31 -5.84 2.87
N GLY A 462 -19.29 -6.44 2.16
CA GLY A 462 -20.19 -7.43 2.74
C GLY A 462 -19.50 -8.77 3.01
N SER A 463 -18.66 -9.21 2.07
CA SER A 463 -17.95 -10.49 2.10
C SER A 463 -16.82 -10.52 3.13
N ASN A 464 -16.13 -9.40 3.36
CA ASN A 464 -15.16 -9.22 4.43
C ASN A 464 -15.80 -8.87 5.80
N CYS A 465 -17.10 -8.58 5.83
CA CYS A 465 -17.85 -8.15 7.00
C CYS A 465 -17.33 -6.85 7.66
N THR A 466 -16.70 -5.96 6.88
CA THR A 466 -16.05 -4.74 7.39
C THR A 466 -16.94 -3.51 7.46
N LYS A 467 -18.24 -3.63 7.16
CA LYS A 467 -19.19 -2.52 7.34
C LYS A 467 -19.27 -2.11 8.81
N ILE A 468 -19.11 -0.81 9.08
CA ILE A 468 -19.22 -0.24 10.42
C ILE A 468 -20.61 0.41 10.61
N GLU A 469 -21.23 0.17 11.76
CA GLU A 469 -22.51 0.73 12.18
C GLU A 469 -22.43 2.25 12.36
N GLY A 470 -23.38 2.98 11.76
CA GLY A 470 -23.47 4.45 11.90
C GLY A 470 -22.46 5.26 11.09
N TRP A 471 -21.41 4.64 10.54
CA TRP A 471 -20.48 5.31 9.62
C TRP A 471 -21.13 5.52 8.25
N SER A 472 -20.82 6.65 7.62
CA SER A 472 -21.05 6.86 6.18
C SER A 472 -19.74 6.71 5.41
N ASP A 473 -19.85 6.68 4.08
CA ASP A 473 -18.68 6.57 3.20
C ASP A 473 -17.92 7.92 3.11
N PHE A 474 -16.60 7.85 3.10
CA PHE A 474 -15.72 8.95 2.73
C PHE A 474 -15.87 9.18 1.23
N ASP A 475 -16.33 10.38 0.89
CA ASP A 475 -16.56 10.83 -0.49
C ASP A 475 -16.37 12.35 -0.55
N PHE A 476 -16.31 12.95 -1.74
CA PHE A 476 -15.98 14.38 -1.92
C PHE A 476 -16.93 15.37 -1.19
N LYS A 477 -18.14 14.92 -0.86
CA LYS A 477 -19.16 15.67 -0.10
C LYS A 477 -19.16 15.38 1.41
N THR A 478 -18.37 14.41 1.85
CA THR A 478 -18.41 13.77 3.17
C THR A 478 -16.99 13.38 3.63
N MET A 479 -16.02 14.29 3.43
CA MET A 479 -14.60 14.08 3.72
C MET A 479 -14.31 13.84 5.22
N GLU A 480 -15.21 14.27 6.12
CA GLU A 480 -15.14 14.01 7.56
C GLU A 480 -15.47 12.56 7.94
N GLN A 481 -16.03 11.78 7.01
CA GLN A 481 -16.29 10.35 7.20
C GLN A 481 -15.02 9.50 7.09
N LYS A 482 -15.16 8.19 7.31
CA LYS A 482 -14.01 7.29 7.54
C LYS A 482 -14.08 5.92 6.85
N TYR A 483 -15.16 5.60 6.14
CA TYR A 483 -15.27 4.35 5.38
C TYR A 483 -14.90 4.55 3.90
N LEU A 484 -13.79 3.97 3.44
CA LEU A 484 -13.28 4.14 2.07
C LEU A 484 -13.81 3.06 1.12
N ARG A 485 -14.42 3.49 0.01
CA ARG A 485 -14.79 2.64 -1.13
C ARG A 485 -13.64 2.59 -2.12
N PHE A 486 -12.70 1.66 -1.92
CA PHE A 486 -11.56 1.52 -2.83
C PHE A 486 -11.96 1.02 -4.23
N GLY A 487 -13.05 0.24 -4.33
CA GLY A 487 -13.36 -0.56 -5.52
C GLY A 487 -12.37 -1.73 -5.67
N VAL A 488 -12.43 -2.47 -6.78
CA VAL A 488 -11.47 -3.56 -7.08
C VAL A 488 -10.11 -2.94 -7.43
N ARG A 489 -9.31 -2.67 -6.40
CA ARG A 489 -8.08 -1.85 -6.39
C ARG A 489 -7.19 -2.23 -5.20
N GLU A 490 -6.92 -3.50 -5.05
CA GLU A 490 -6.17 -4.07 -3.91
C GLU A 490 -4.81 -3.40 -3.71
N HIS A 491 -4.09 -3.11 -4.79
CA HIS A 491 -2.73 -2.57 -4.74
C HIS A 491 -2.73 -1.11 -4.33
N ALA A 492 -3.62 -0.29 -4.91
CA ALA A 492 -3.80 1.09 -4.48
C ALA A 492 -4.40 1.17 -3.07
N MET A 493 -5.30 0.27 -2.66
CA MET A 493 -5.83 0.23 -1.29
C MET A 493 -4.70 0.12 -0.25
N ALA A 494 -3.76 -0.81 -0.46
CA ALA A 494 -2.62 -0.97 0.44
C ALA A 494 -1.67 0.24 0.42
N ALA A 495 -1.37 0.82 -0.75
CA ALA A 495 -0.50 2.00 -0.86
C ALA A 495 -1.16 3.26 -0.27
N ILE A 496 -2.45 3.46 -0.46
CA ILE A 496 -3.24 4.55 0.15
C ILE A 496 -3.26 4.40 1.68
N CYS A 497 -3.34 3.17 2.21
CA CYS A 497 -3.20 2.93 3.65
C CYS A 497 -1.77 3.20 4.18
N ASN A 498 -0.71 2.93 3.39
CA ASN A 498 0.65 3.38 3.72
C ASN A 498 0.73 4.92 3.79
N GLY A 499 0.12 5.62 2.82
CA GLY A 499 0.01 7.08 2.83
C GLY A 499 -0.73 7.62 4.06
N LEU A 500 -1.89 7.04 4.39
CA LEU A 500 -2.67 7.42 5.57
C LEU A 500 -1.93 7.19 6.89
N PHE A 501 -1.20 6.08 7.01
CA PHE A 501 -0.39 5.82 8.21
C PHE A 501 0.71 6.88 8.37
N ASN A 502 1.47 7.14 7.30
CA ASN A 502 2.59 8.07 7.30
C ASN A 502 2.18 9.55 7.34
N PHE A 503 0.92 9.89 7.05
CA PHE A 503 0.39 11.24 7.33
C PHE A 503 0.52 11.59 8.82
N GLY A 504 0.49 10.58 9.71
CA GLY A 504 0.36 10.72 11.15
C GLY A 504 -1.12 10.82 11.56
N GLY A 505 -1.43 10.55 12.82
CA GLY A 505 -2.79 10.77 13.33
C GLY A 505 -3.86 9.77 12.88
N PHE A 506 -3.52 8.68 12.19
CA PHE A 506 -4.47 7.66 11.72
C PHE A 506 -4.11 6.25 12.21
N ARG A 507 -5.10 5.35 12.17
CA ARG A 507 -4.96 3.88 12.27
C ARG A 507 -5.70 3.24 11.08
N PRO A 508 -5.01 3.01 9.94
CA PRO A 508 -5.65 2.48 8.75
C PRO A 508 -5.99 0.98 8.84
N PHE A 509 -7.09 0.59 8.19
CA PHE A 509 -7.38 -0.80 7.84
C PHE A 509 -7.76 -0.97 6.36
N ALA A 510 -7.44 -2.12 5.80
CA ALA A 510 -7.71 -2.52 4.42
C ALA A 510 -8.33 -3.92 4.40
N ALA A 511 -9.17 -4.25 3.42
CA ALA A 511 -9.86 -5.54 3.39
C ALA A 511 -10.13 -6.05 1.96
N THR A 512 -9.81 -7.33 1.74
CA THR A 512 -10.09 -8.10 0.53
C THR A 512 -10.08 -9.60 0.89
N PHE A 513 -10.13 -10.51 -0.08
CA PHE A 513 -9.87 -11.93 0.17
C PHE A 513 -8.39 -12.21 0.37
N LEU A 514 -8.03 -13.20 1.18
CA LEU A 514 -6.63 -13.50 1.49
C LEU A 514 -5.81 -13.75 0.23
N ASN A 515 -6.33 -14.53 -0.73
CA ASN A 515 -5.63 -14.78 -1.99
C ASN A 515 -5.35 -13.49 -2.79
N PHE A 516 -6.20 -12.47 -2.68
CA PHE A 516 -6.06 -11.20 -3.40
C PHE A 516 -5.18 -10.16 -2.67
N VAL A 517 -4.72 -10.45 -1.44
CA VAL A 517 -3.61 -9.70 -0.82
C VAL A 517 -2.33 -9.81 -1.66
N THR A 518 -2.19 -10.85 -2.50
CA THR A 518 -1.10 -11.01 -3.46
C THR A 518 -1.08 -9.92 -4.56
N TYR A 519 -2.24 -9.43 -5.02
CA TYR A 519 -2.30 -8.27 -5.94
C TYR A 519 -1.70 -7.02 -5.28
N ALA A 520 -1.86 -6.88 -3.97
CA ALA A 520 -1.33 -5.75 -3.21
C ALA A 520 0.15 -5.89 -2.78
N TRP A 521 0.82 -6.98 -3.16
CA TRP A 521 2.00 -7.45 -2.43
C TRP A 521 3.16 -6.44 -2.36
N GLY A 522 3.41 -5.69 -3.45
CA GLY A 522 4.43 -4.63 -3.45
C GLY A 522 4.17 -3.55 -2.40
N ALA A 523 2.91 -3.15 -2.20
CA ALA A 523 2.52 -2.17 -1.20
C ALA A 523 2.53 -2.76 0.23
N VAL A 524 2.07 -4.00 0.39
CA VAL A 524 2.07 -4.72 1.68
C VAL A 524 3.50 -4.97 2.20
N ARG A 525 4.43 -5.30 1.30
CA ARG A 525 5.88 -5.36 1.61
C ARG A 525 6.43 -3.98 2.02
N LEU A 526 6.00 -2.89 1.38
CA LEU A 526 6.37 -1.54 1.80
C LEU A 526 5.75 -1.15 3.14
N SER A 527 4.59 -1.67 3.53
CA SER A 527 4.06 -1.52 4.89
C SER A 527 4.99 -2.14 5.92
N ALA A 528 5.55 -3.31 5.63
CA ALA A 528 6.44 -4.03 6.52
C ALA A 528 7.80 -3.31 6.66
N LEU A 529 8.40 -2.91 5.53
CA LEU A 529 9.65 -2.14 5.51
C LEU A 529 9.48 -0.74 6.14
N GLY A 530 8.38 -0.05 5.81
CA GLY A 530 8.01 1.27 6.33
C GLY A 530 7.39 1.26 7.73
N ARG A 531 7.42 0.13 8.43
CA ARG A 531 6.94 -0.05 9.80
C ARG A 531 5.50 0.45 10.04
N CYS A 532 4.64 0.30 9.04
CA CYS A 532 3.27 0.80 9.02
C CYS A 532 2.31 -0.19 9.70
N GLY A 533 1.85 0.13 10.92
CA GLY A 533 0.90 -0.65 11.72
C GLY A 533 -0.55 -0.67 11.17
N ILE A 534 -0.71 -1.13 9.93
CA ILE A 534 -1.98 -1.29 9.20
C ILE A 534 -2.58 -2.66 9.48
N LEU A 535 -3.91 -2.74 9.61
CA LEU A 535 -4.64 -4.02 9.65
C LEU A 535 -5.14 -4.41 8.25
N TYR A 536 -4.70 -5.56 7.76
CA TYR A 536 -5.22 -6.20 6.55
C TYR A 536 -6.21 -7.30 6.94
N ILE A 537 -7.49 -7.03 6.78
CA ILE A 537 -8.61 -7.94 7.07
C ILE A 537 -8.80 -8.84 5.85
N ALA A 538 -8.16 -10.01 5.88
CA ALA A 538 -7.97 -10.91 4.74
C ALA A 538 -8.89 -12.14 4.88
N THR A 539 -10.09 -12.08 4.30
CA THR A 539 -11.11 -13.14 4.53
C THR A 539 -11.10 -14.23 3.45
N HIS A 540 -11.80 -15.35 3.68
CA HIS A 540 -11.80 -16.51 2.77
C HIS A 540 -10.37 -17.09 2.63
N ASP A 541 -9.92 -17.71 3.72
CA ASP A 541 -8.51 -17.92 4.07
C ASP A 541 -7.93 -19.30 3.70
N SER A 542 -8.71 -20.18 3.08
CA SER A 542 -8.26 -21.51 2.64
C SER A 542 -9.23 -22.12 1.62
N ILE A 543 -9.01 -23.40 1.26
CA ILE A 543 -9.95 -24.25 0.53
C ILE A 543 -11.37 -24.30 1.14
N GLU A 544 -11.54 -23.90 2.40
CA GLU A 544 -12.82 -23.92 3.10
C GLU A 544 -13.87 -22.96 2.53
N LEU A 545 -13.47 -22.02 1.67
CA LEU A 545 -14.42 -21.17 0.96
C LEU A 545 -15.30 -21.96 -0.01
N GLY A 546 -14.84 -23.11 -0.51
CA GLY A 546 -15.64 -23.99 -1.38
C GLY A 546 -15.77 -23.50 -2.83
N GLU A 547 -16.96 -23.05 -3.22
CA GLU A 547 -17.41 -23.12 -4.61
C GLU A 547 -16.60 -22.28 -5.60
N ASP A 548 -16.03 -21.14 -5.16
CA ASP A 548 -15.26 -20.22 -6.02
C ASP A 548 -13.90 -20.81 -6.51
N GLY A 549 -13.46 -21.92 -5.92
CA GLY A 549 -12.39 -22.77 -6.46
C GLY A 549 -10.94 -22.26 -6.35
N PRO A 550 -9.99 -22.93 -7.02
CA PRO A 550 -8.54 -22.73 -6.80
C PRO A 550 -8.01 -21.32 -7.12
N THR A 551 -8.73 -20.51 -7.88
CA THR A 551 -8.37 -19.10 -8.15
C THR A 551 -8.64 -18.17 -6.96
N HIS A 552 -9.46 -18.61 -6.00
CA HIS A 552 -9.82 -17.87 -4.78
C HIS A 552 -9.21 -18.49 -3.52
N GLN A 553 -8.85 -19.78 -3.56
CA GLN A 553 -8.41 -20.58 -2.41
C GLN A 553 -6.89 -20.44 -2.19
N PRO A 554 -6.42 -19.67 -1.20
CA PRO A 554 -4.99 -19.43 -0.98
C PRO A 554 -4.28 -20.69 -0.45
N ILE A 555 -3.06 -20.94 -0.92
CA ILE A 555 -2.23 -22.09 -0.49
C ILE A 555 -0.87 -21.63 0.04
N GLU A 556 -0.20 -20.75 -0.69
CA GLU A 556 1.13 -20.19 -0.38
C GLU A 556 1.07 -18.87 0.41
N THR A 557 -0.07 -18.18 0.41
CA THR A 557 -0.17 -16.78 0.85
C THR A 557 0.16 -16.58 2.33
N LEU A 558 -0.15 -17.56 3.20
CA LEU A 558 0.26 -17.52 4.61
C LEU A 558 1.77 -17.71 4.80
N ALA A 559 2.40 -18.56 3.99
CA ALA A 559 3.85 -18.72 4.03
C ALA A 559 4.57 -17.46 3.52
N LEU A 560 4.02 -16.83 2.47
CA LEU A 560 4.49 -15.54 1.95
C LEU A 560 4.39 -14.42 3.01
N CYS A 561 3.32 -14.38 3.80
CA CYS A 561 3.20 -13.47 4.94
C CYS A 561 4.23 -13.79 6.05
N ARG A 562 4.31 -15.05 6.51
CA ARG A 562 5.24 -15.50 7.56
C ARG A 562 6.72 -15.33 7.20
N ALA A 563 7.04 -15.37 5.90
CA ALA A 563 8.39 -15.13 5.39
C ALA A 563 8.76 -13.65 5.34
N THR A 564 7.81 -12.72 5.54
CA THR A 564 8.05 -11.28 5.43
C THR A 564 8.54 -10.69 6.76
N PRO A 565 9.76 -10.14 6.84
CA PRO A 565 10.26 -9.50 8.06
C PRO A 565 9.35 -8.36 8.53
N ASN A 566 9.25 -8.18 9.84
CA ASN A 566 8.44 -7.12 10.46
C ASN A 566 6.92 -7.20 10.17
N MET A 567 6.39 -8.35 9.75
CA MET A 567 4.94 -8.61 9.65
C MET A 567 4.38 -9.31 10.90
N LEU A 568 3.05 -9.35 11.01
CA LEU A 568 2.29 -10.28 11.86
C LEU A 568 1.31 -11.07 10.98
N THR A 569 1.46 -12.40 10.92
CA THR A 569 0.53 -13.28 10.22
C THR A 569 -0.40 -13.93 11.23
N MET A 570 -1.61 -13.38 11.35
CA MET A 570 -2.60 -13.77 12.35
C MET A 570 -3.71 -14.61 11.73
N ARG A 571 -4.01 -15.78 12.31
CA ARG A 571 -5.06 -16.69 11.83
C ARG A 571 -5.90 -17.28 12.97
N PRO A 572 -6.79 -16.47 13.58
CA PRO A 572 -7.58 -16.90 14.74
C PRO A 572 -8.55 -18.03 14.38
N GLY A 573 -8.63 -19.04 15.25
CA GLY A 573 -9.52 -20.18 15.10
C GLY A 573 -10.98 -19.90 15.50
N ASP A 574 -11.24 -18.92 16.37
CA ASP A 574 -12.60 -18.57 16.80
C ASP A 574 -12.74 -17.08 17.21
N GLY A 575 -13.88 -16.74 17.84
CA GLY A 575 -14.19 -15.39 18.33
C GLY A 575 -13.17 -14.83 19.33
N PRO A 576 -12.95 -15.47 20.49
CA PRO A 576 -11.94 -15.07 21.47
C PRO A 576 -10.55 -14.85 20.88
N GLU A 577 -10.08 -15.73 19.99
CA GLU A 577 -8.80 -15.50 19.32
C GLU A 577 -8.85 -14.30 18.37
N THR A 578 -9.97 -14.07 17.68
CA THR A 578 -10.14 -12.88 16.83
C THR A 578 -10.03 -11.59 17.65
N ALA A 579 -10.58 -11.53 18.87
CA ALA A 579 -10.36 -10.39 19.77
C ALA A 579 -8.88 -10.26 20.20
N GLY A 580 -8.19 -11.36 20.50
CA GLY A 580 -6.75 -11.35 20.78
C GLY A 580 -5.91 -10.79 19.62
N CYS A 581 -6.23 -11.15 18.38
CA CYS A 581 -5.58 -10.59 17.19
C CYS A 581 -5.85 -9.08 17.02
N TYR A 582 -7.02 -8.58 17.43
CA TYR A 582 -7.27 -7.13 17.49
C TYR A 582 -6.50 -6.44 18.63
N LYS A 583 -6.36 -7.06 19.82
CA LYS A 583 -5.50 -6.52 20.89
C LYS A 583 -4.05 -6.36 20.39
N LEU A 584 -3.49 -7.42 19.80
CA LEU A 584 -2.14 -7.41 19.22
C LEU A 584 -1.96 -6.26 18.23
N TRP A 585 -2.85 -6.11 17.24
CA TRP A 585 -2.77 -4.99 16.29
C TRP A 585 -2.94 -3.60 16.94
N LEU A 586 -3.82 -3.45 17.93
CA LEU A 586 -3.99 -2.18 18.65
C LEU A 586 -2.75 -1.79 19.45
N GLN A 587 -2.11 -2.74 20.12
CA GLN A 587 -0.85 -2.55 20.88
C GLN A 587 0.33 -2.26 19.95
N ASN A 588 0.42 -2.93 18.80
CA ASN A 588 1.51 -2.79 17.83
C ASN A 588 1.29 -1.61 16.86
N ARG A 589 2.24 -0.67 16.81
CA ARG A 589 2.26 0.41 15.80
C ARG A 589 3.23 0.17 14.63
N THR A 590 4.16 -0.77 14.74
CA THR A 590 5.36 -0.87 13.87
C THR A 590 5.33 -2.01 12.85
N ARG A 591 4.34 -2.92 12.91
CA ARG A 591 4.22 -4.09 12.02
C ARG A 591 2.86 -4.10 11.30
N PRO A 592 2.77 -4.20 9.96
CA PRO A 592 1.50 -4.55 9.33
C PRO A 592 1.01 -5.91 9.80
N SER A 593 -0.31 -6.05 9.87
CA SER A 593 -1.00 -7.16 10.50
C SER A 593 -1.94 -7.80 9.49
N VAL A 594 -1.57 -8.96 8.93
CA VAL A 594 -2.44 -9.72 8.02
C VAL A 594 -3.27 -10.68 8.86
N MET A 595 -4.58 -10.44 8.92
CA MET A 595 -5.53 -11.25 9.68
C MET A 595 -6.34 -12.14 8.73
N ALA A 596 -5.93 -13.40 8.61
CA ALA A 596 -6.55 -14.45 7.83
C ALA A 596 -7.84 -14.98 8.53
N LEU A 597 -8.98 -14.92 7.85
CA LEU A 597 -10.31 -15.08 8.47
C LEU A 597 -11.27 -15.94 7.66
N CYS A 598 -11.88 -16.95 8.30
CA CYS A 598 -12.67 -17.97 7.62
C CYS A 598 -14.07 -17.49 7.16
N ARG A 599 -14.55 -18.11 6.06
CA ARG A 599 -15.87 -17.84 5.46
C ARG A 599 -16.99 -18.37 6.37
N SER A 600 -16.73 -19.50 7.02
CA SER A 600 -17.74 -20.46 7.48
C SER A 600 -17.88 -20.54 9.00
N GLY A 601 -19.07 -20.94 9.47
CA GLY A 601 -19.35 -21.05 10.91
C GLY A 601 -18.39 -21.97 11.67
N VAL A 602 -17.69 -21.41 12.65
CA VAL A 602 -16.90 -22.13 13.67
C VAL A 602 -17.45 -21.82 15.07
N PRO A 603 -17.54 -22.81 15.98
CA PRO A 603 -17.93 -22.57 17.37
C PRO A 603 -16.80 -21.87 18.15
N ARG A 604 -17.07 -21.44 19.38
CA ARG A 604 -16.00 -21.22 20.37
C ARG A 604 -15.45 -22.59 20.81
N LEU A 605 -14.14 -22.75 20.91
CA LEU A 605 -13.53 -23.94 21.51
C LEU A 605 -13.31 -23.77 23.03
N PRO A 606 -13.44 -24.83 23.83
CA PRO A 606 -12.94 -24.81 25.21
C PRO A 606 -11.43 -24.50 25.22
N GLY A 607 -11.01 -23.65 26.16
CA GLY A 607 -9.62 -23.23 26.32
C GLY A 607 -9.18 -22.02 25.49
N THR A 608 -9.93 -21.57 24.48
CA THR A 608 -9.56 -20.38 23.70
C THR A 608 -9.79 -19.07 24.46
N CYS A 609 -8.84 -18.14 24.32
CA CYS A 609 -8.86 -16.82 24.94
C CYS A 609 -8.02 -15.79 24.17
N ALA A 610 -8.28 -14.51 24.43
CA ALA A 610 -7.52 -13.41 23.82
C ALA A 610 -6.09 -13.34 24.39
N GLU A 611 -5.92 -13.68 25.67
CA GLU A 611 -4.68 -13.59 26.45
C GLU A 611 -3.66 -14.63 26.00
N GLY A 612 -4.12 -15.83 25.61
CA GLY A 612 -3.30 -16.85 24.97
C GLY A 612 -2.93 -16.47 23.53
N THR A 613 -3.84 -15.77 22.83
CA THR A 613 -3.56 -15.23 21.49
C THR A 613 -2.52 -14.11 21.53
N GLU A 614 -2.49 -13.28 22.58
CA GLU A 614 -1.43 -12.29 22.85
C GLU A 614 -0.04 -12.94 23.08
N LYS A 615 0.03 -14.27 23.22
CA LYS A 615 1.27 -15.07 23.23
C LYS A 615 1.61 -15.72 21.90
N GLY A 616 0.78 -15.55 20.86
CA GLY A 616 0.96 -16.11 19.52
C GLY A 616 0.74 -17.62 19.41
N GLY A 617 0.95 -18.37 20.48
CA GLY A 617 0.70 -19.81 20.55
C GLY A 617 0.62 -20.36 21.97
N TYR A 618 -0.38 -21.18 22.27
CA TYR A 618 -0.75 -21.59 23.63
C TYR A 618 -1.55 -22.91 23.66
N VAL A 619 -1.50 -23.62 24.80
CA VAL A 619 -2.22 -24.89 25.01
C VAL A 619 -3.71 -24.62 25.25
N ILE A 620 -4.59 -25.26 24.48
CA ILE A 620 -6.05 -25.19 24.68
C ILE A 620 -6.65 -26.49 25.27
N ALA A 621 -5.98 -27.63 25.08
CA ALA A 621 -6.31 -28.87 25.79
C ALA A 621 -5.05 -29.72 26.01
N ASP A 622 -4.76 -30.09 27.25
CA ASP A 622 -3.55 -30.86 27.60
C ASP A 622 -3.77 -32.38 27.51
N TRP A 623 -2.68 -33.14 27.73
CA TRP A 623 -2.70 -34.57 27.98
C TRP A 623 -3.53 -34.93 29.24
N PRO A 624 -4.20 -36.09 29.28
CA PRO A 624 -4.84 -36.58 30.50
C PRO A 624 -3.77 -36.96 31.55
N ALA A 625 -4.17 -36.92 32.83
CA ALA A 625 -3.26 -37.09 33.97
C ALA A 625 -2.79 -38.53 34.27
N SER A 626 -3.10 -39.51 33.41
CA SER A 626 -3.00 -40.94 33.72
C SER A 626 -2.24 -41.76 32.67
N GLY A 627 -1.29 -42.60 33.14
CA GLY A 627 -0.66 -43.67 32.36
C GLY A 627 0.60 -43.27 31.60
N SER A 628 1.76 -43.81 32.00
CA SER A 628 3.06 -43.57 31.36
C SER A 628 3.34 -44.42 30.11
N ALA A 629 2.46 -45.37 29.77
CA ALA A 629 2.63 -46.31 28.65
C ALA A 629 2.00 -45.84 27.33
N VAL A 630 1.14 -44.81 27.36
CA VAL A 630 0.42 -44.30 26.19
C VAL A 630 1.30 -43.27 25.45
N PRO A 631 1.55 -43.42 24.13
CA PRO A 631 2.35 -42.47 23.35
C PRO A 631 1.83 -41.04 23.48
N LYS A 632 2.75 -40.06 23.49
CA LYS A 632 2.42 -38.63 23.50
C LYS A 632 2.67 -37.99 22.15
N VAL A 633 1.79 -37.06 21.77
CA VAL A 633 1.98 -36.16 20.63
C VAL A 633 1.52 -34.74 21.01
N VAL A 634 2.09 -33.74 20.35
CA VAL A 634 1.55 -32.37 20.34
C VAL A 634 1.01 -32.06 18.95
N ILE A 635 -0.25 -31.67 18.88
CA ILE A 635 -0.88 -31.14 17.66
C ILE A 635 -0.93 -29.62 17.79
N GLY A 636 -0.31 -28.90 16.87
CA GLY A 636 -0.53 -27.49 16.64
C GLY A 636 -1.50 -27.27 15.48
N SER A 637 -2.34 -26.24 15.56
CA SER A 637 -3.16 -25.77 14.43
C SER A 637 -3.60 -24.32 14.65
N CYS A 638 -4.33 -23.75 13.69
CA CYS A 638 -4.95 -22.42 13.78
C CYS A 638 -6.14 -22.34 12.80
N GLY A 639 -6.84 -21.20 12.74
CA GLY A 639 -7.94 -20.99 11.81
C GLY A 639 -9.03 -22.07 11.86
N SER A 640 -9.62 -22.38 10.70
CA SER A 640 -10.64 -23.44 10.57
C SER A 640 -10.13 -24.84 10.94
N GLU A 641 -8.84 -25.11 10.78
CA GLU A 641 -8.26 -26.44 11.01
C GLU A 641 -8.11 -26.77 12.50
N LEU A 642 -8.09 -25.76 13.39
CA LEU A 642 -8.06 -25.96 14.85
C LEU A 642 -9.25 -26.80 15.34
N HIS A 643 -10.41 -26.67 14.68
CA HIS A 643 -11.62 -27.46 14.96
C HIS A 643 -11.49 -28.89 14.44
N ILE A 644 -10.78 -29.09 13.33
CA ILE A 644 -10.50 -30.40 12.75
C ILE A 644 -9.45 -31.14 13.60
N ALA A 645 -8.45 -30.41 14.11
CA ALA A 645 -7.46 -30.88 15.07
C ALA A 645 -8.10 -31.29 16.41
N ALA A 646 -9.03 -30.48 16.94
CA ALA A 646 -9.83 -30.83 18.11
C ALA A 646 -10.68 -32.09 17.88
N ALA A 647 -11.34 -32.20 16.72
CA ALA A 647 -12.11 -33.39 16.37
C ALA A 647 -11.23 -34.64 16.16
N ALA A 648 -10.00 -34.49 15.65
CA ALA A 648 -9.03 -35.58 15.49
C ALA A 648 -8.43 -36.03 16.82
N ARG A 649 -8.15 -35.10 17.75
CA ARG A 649 -7.78 -35.41 19.16
C ARG A 649 -8.79 -36.36 19.80
N GLU A 650 -10.07 -36.05 19.67
CA GLU A 650 -11.14 -36.86 20.26
C GLU A 650 -11.31 -38.25 19.63
N VAL A 651 -10.74 -38.48 18.43
CA VAL A 651 -10.64 -39.80 17.79
C VAL A 651 -9.38 -40.52 18.29
N LEU A 652 -8.21 -39.87 18.24
CA LEU A 652 -6.92 -40.43 18.67
C LEU A 652 -6.92 -40.89 20.14
N MET A 653 -7.60 -40.18 21.03
CA MET A 653 -7.73 -40.52 22.44
C MET A 653 -8.73 -41.66 22.74
N LYS A 654 -9.38 -42.23 21.71
CA LYS A 654 -10.39 -43.30 21.86
C LYS A 654 -10.21 -44.47 20.89
N MET A 655 -9.16 -44.46 20.06
CA MET A 655 -8.90 -45.47 19.04
C MET A 655 -8.07 -46.62 19.62
N GLU A 656 -8.67 -47.46 20.47
CA GLU A 656 -7.98 -48.65 21.02
C GLU A 656 -7.61 -49.66 19.91
N PRO A 657 -6.44 -50.33 19.98
CA PRO A 657 -5.36 -50.21 20.97
C PRO A 657 -4.35 -49.09 20.66
N LEU A 658 -4.61 -48.27 19.63
CA LEU A 658 -3.74 -47.21 19.11
C LEU A 658 -3.96 -45.86 19.81
N ALA A 659 -4.42 -45.86 21.06
CA ALA A 659 -4.73 -44.63 21.78
C ALA A 659 -3.49 -43.76 21.94
N VAL A 660 -3.62 -42.45 21.66
CA VAL A 660 -2.52 -41.48 21.80
C VAL A 660 -2.94 -40.35 22.73
N ASN A 661 -2.07 -40.00 23.67
CA ASN A 661 -2.20 -38.83 24.52
C ASN A 661 -1.87 -37.57 23.70
N VAL A 662 -2.90 -36.80 23.36
CA VAL A 662 -2.81 -35.60 22.53
C VAL A 662 -2.91 -34.33 23.37
N ARG A 663 -1.86 -33.50 23.31
CA ARG A 663 -1.93 -32.08 23.68
C ARG A 663 -2.27 -31.28 22.42
N LEU A 664 -3.27 -30.41 22.51
CA LEU A 664 -3.70 -29.50 21.45
C LEU A 664 -3.29 -28.07 21.77
N VAL A 665 -2.59 -27.46 20.81
CA VAL A 665 -2.03 -26.12 20.86
C VAL A 665 -2.63 -25.30 19.73
N SER A 666 -3.14 -24.11 20.05
CA SER A 666 -3.47 -23.11 19.03
C SER A 666 -2.23 -22.25 18.77
N ILE A 667 -1.88 -21.98 17.51
CA ILE A 667 -0.83 -21.05 17.11
C ILE A 667 -1.42 -19.97 16.19
N PRO A 668 -2.22 -19.01 16.71
CA PRO A 668 -2.80 -17.95 15.89
C PRO A 668 -1.77 -16.99 15.28
N CYS A 669 -0.52 -16.89 15.79
CA CYS A 669 0.53 -16.06 15.21
C CYS A 669 1.94 -16.64 15.44
N PHE A 670 2.61 -17.03 14.35
CA PHE A 670 3.93 -17.68 14.38
C PHE A 670 5.06 -16.74 14.83
N GLU A 671 4.91 -15.46 14.53
CA GLU A 671 5.92 -14.45 14.80
C GLU A 671 5.94 -14.11 16.30
N VAL A 672 4.78 -13.73 16.87
CA VAL A 672 4.63 -13.46 18.32
C VAL A 672 4.99 -14.68 19.17
N PHE A 673 4.65 -15.89 18.72
CA PHE A 673 5.04 -17.12 19.42
C PHE A 673 6.56 -17.34 19.41
N GLY A 674 7.21 -17.08 18.28
CA GLY A 674 8.67 -17.14 18.14
C GLY A 674 9.43 -16.02 18.85
N GLU A 675 8.72 -15.02 19.37
CA GLU A 675 9.25 -13.90 20.17
C GLU A 675 9.08 -14.13 21.69
N GLN A 676 8.41 -15.23 22.11
CA GLN A 676 8.34 -15.60 23.53
C GLN A 676 9.66 -16.25 24.02
N SER A 677 9.82 -16.36 25.34
CA SER A 677 10.99 -17.05 25.91
C SER A 677 11.03 -18.52 25.50
N GLN A 678 12.23 -19.09 25.36
CA GLN A 678 12.42 -20.51 25.05
C GLN A 678 11.72 -21.41 26.09
N GLU A 679 11.73 -21.01 27.36
CA GLU A 679 10.98 -21.67 28.44
C GLU A 679 9.47 -21.70 28.16
N TYR A 680 8.88 -20.58 27.71
CA TYR A 680 7.46 -20.55 27.35
C TYR A 680 7.16 -21.46 26.16
N ILE A 681 7.96 -21.38 25.10
CA ILE A 681 7.82 -22.21 23.89
C ILE A 681 7.93 -23.71 24.25
N GLU A 682 8.90 -24.09 25.10
CA GLU A 682 9.05 -25.46 25.60
C GLU A 682 7.89 -25.86 26.52
N SER A 683 7.38 -24.96 27.37
CA SER A 683 6.22 -25.25 28.23
C SER A 683 4.95 -25.52 27.43
N VAL A 684 4.74 -24.82 26.30
CA VAL A 684 3.61 -25.03 25.38
C VAL A 684 3.76 -26.36 24.64
N PHE A 685 4.95 -26.68 24.15
CA PHE A 685 5.23 -27.99 23.53
C PHE A 685 5.45 -29.15 24.53
N GLY A 686 5.40 -28.87 25.83
CA GLY A 686 5.53 -29.87 26.89
C GLY A 686 6.94 -30.49 27.00
N GLY A 687 7.97 -29.75 26.58
CA GLY A 687 9.37 -30.13 26.66
C GLY A 687 10.22 -29.70 25.46
N LYS A 688 11.52 -29.99 25.56
CA LYS A 688 12.51 -29.78 24.50
C LYS A 688 12.15 -30.51 23.20
N ARG A 689 12.58 -29.95 22.07
CA ARG A 689 12.35 -30.55 20.74
C ARG A 689 12.96 -31.96 20.68
N GLY A 690 12.26 -32.89 20.04
CA GLY A 690 12.62 -34.32 20.03
C GLY A 690 12.14 -35.13 21.24
N GLY A 691 11.74 -34.50 22.35
CA GLY A 691 11.17 -35.21 23.51
C GLY A 691 9.72 -35.70 23.31
N VAL A 692 8.97 -35.01 22.42
CA VAL A 692 7.64 -35.40 21.93
C VAL A 692 7.54 -34.96 20.48
N LYS A 693 6.96 -35.81 19.59
CA LYS A 693 6.70 -35.47 18.18
C LYS A 693 5.66 -34.34 18.10
N ARG A 694 6.01 -33.27 17.39
CA ARG A 694 5.14 -32.10 17.17
C ARG A 694 4.63 -32.11 15.73
N ILE A 695 3.30 -32.07 15.54
CA ILE A 695 2.67 -32.09 14.20
C ILE A 695 1.84 -30.82 14.05
N PHE A 696 1.98 -30.10 12.93
CA PHE A 696 1.12 -28.95 12.60
C PHE A 696 0.07 -29.32 11.56
N ILE A 697 -1.13 -28.74 11.67
CA ILE A 697 -2.24 -28.99 10.75
C ILE A 697 -2.76 -27.65 10.21
N GLU A 698 -2.65 -27.44 8.90
CA GLU A 698 -3.11 -26.22 8.23
C GLU A 698 -3.44 -26.48 6.76
N ALA A 699 -4.52 -25.90 6.24
CA ALA A 699 -4.98 -26.14 4.87
C ALA A 699 -4.23 -25.33 3.80
N THR A 700 -2.90 -25.27 3.92
CA THR A 700 -1.95 -24.44 3.13
C THR A 700 -0.64 -25.19 2.89
N SER A 701 0.36 -24.52 2.30
CA SER A 701 1.75 -25.02 2.20
C SER A 701 2.41 -25.16 3.59
N ASP A 702 3.38 -26.07 3.64
CA ASP A 702 4.30 -26.38 4.72
C ASP A 702 5.42 -25.34 4.97
N ASN A 703 5.61 -24.40 4.04
CA ASN A 703 6.72 -23.44 4.08
C ASN A 703 6.72 -22.62 5.39
N GLY A 704 7.83 -22.74 6.14
CA GLY A 704 8.04 -22.11 7.45
C GLY A 704 7.54 -22.91 8.67
N VAL A 705 6.77 -23.99 8.48
CA VAL A 705 6.19 -24.79 9.58
C VAL A 705 7.24 -25.51 10.42
N TYR A 706 8.27 -26.07 9.76
CA TYR A 706 9.32 -26.87 10.41
C TYR A 706 10.21 -26.09 11.39
N LYS A 707 10.07 -24.76 11.46
CA LYS A 707 10.66 -23.90 12.51
C LYS A 707 10.30 -24.39 13.91
N PHE A 708 9.04 -24.79 14.13
CA PHE A 708 8.53 -25.21 15.44
C PHE A 708 8.13 -26.69 15.51
N PHE A 709 7.73 -27.27 14.38
CA PHE A 709 7.11 -28.59 14.28
C PHE A 709 7.97 -29.61 13.53
N ASP A 710 7.74 -30.89 13.81
CA ASP A 710 8.51 -32.03 13.31
C ASP A 710 7.76 -32.84 12.23
N ASP A 711 6.56 -32.38 11.86
CA ASP A 711 5.73 -32.91 10.77
C ASP A 711 4.62 -31.91 10.40
N PHE A 712 4.02 -32.10 9.23
CA PHE A 712 2.96 -31.24 8.72
C PHE A 712 1.86 -32.01 7.98
N ILE A 713 0.61 -31.62 8.24
CA ILE A 713 -0.57 -32.12 7.53
C ILE A 713 -1.28 -30.93 6.89
N GLY A 714 -1.00 -30.72 5.60
CA GLY A 714 -1.60 -29.64 4.83
C GLY A 714 -1.82 -29.94 3.35
N MET A 715 -1.67 -28.92 2.51
CA MET A 715 -1.92 -28.94 1.07
C MET A 715 -0.62 -29.07 0.27
N SER A 716 -0.63 -29.93 -0.76
CA SER A 716 0.47 -30.12 -1.72
C SER A 716 0.04 -29.83 -3.17
N SER A 717 -1.07 -29.11 -3.35
CA SER A 717 -1.66 -28.74 -4.64
C SER A 717 -2.48 -27.45 -4.49
N PHE A 718 -2.89 -26.87 -5.61
CA PHE A 718 -4.04 -25.96 -5.59
C PHE A 718 -5.31 -26.66 -5.09
N GLY A 719 -6.29 -25.88 -4.67
CA GLY A 719 -7.57 -26.37 -4.21
C GLY A 719 -8.52 -26.82 -5.33
N GLN A 720 -9.83 -26.89 -5.05
CA GLN A 720 -10.85 -27.43 -5.93
C GLN A 720 -12.16 -26.64 -5.83
N SER A 721 -12.81 -26.38 -6.96
CA SER A 721 -14.20 -25.89 -6.98
C SER A 721 -15.14 -27.05 -6.64
N ALA A 722 -15.69 -27.03 -5.42
CA ALA A 722 -16.70 -27.94 -4.90
C ALA A 722 -17.32 -27.33 -3.62
N PRO A 723 -18.42 -27.87 -3.09
CA PRO A 723 -18.92 -27.48 -1.77
C PRO A 723 -17.87 -27.73 -0.67
N ARG A 724 -17.80 -26.86 0.35
CA ARG A 724 -16.80 -26.92 1.45
C ARG A 724 -16.61 -28.32 2.04
N GLY A 725 -17.69 -29.07 2.26
CA GLY A 725 -17.64 -30.42 2.83
C GLY A 725 -16.93 -31.43 1.92
N ASP A 726 -17.08 -31.29 0.61
CA ASP A 726 -16.47 -32.15 -0.39
C ASP A 726 -14.99 -31.79 -0.59
N CYS A 727 -14.64 -30.49 -0.59
CA CYS A 727 -13.24 -30.04 -0.51
C CYS A 727 -12.51 -30.68 0.69
N TRP A 728 -13.11 -30.64 1.88
CA TRP A 728 -12.56 -31.29 3.07
C TRP A 728 -12.45 -32.82 2.94
N LYS A 729 -13.47 -33.51 2.41
CA LYS A 729 -13.40 -34.97 2.20
C LYS A 729 -12.32 -35.36 1.18
N TYR A 730 -12.19 -34.59 0.10
CA TYR A 730 -11.24 -34.80 -0.99
C TYR A 730 -9.79 -34.66 -0.52
N PHE A 731 -9.37 -33.46 -0.08
CA PHE A 731 -8.01 -33.20 0.41
C PHE A 731 -7.68 -33.88 1.76
N GLY A 732 -8.70 -34.43 2.43
CA GLY A 732 -8.56 -35.33 3.56
C GLY A 732 -8.52 -34.66 4.93
N PHE A 733 -9.06 -33.45 5.02
CA PHE A 733 -9.29 -32.72 6.27
C PHE A 733 -10.57 -33.21 6.97
N THR A 734 -10.60 -34.49 7.29
CA THR A 734 -11.66 -35.09 8.12
C THR A 734 -11.04 -35.67 9.38
N LYS A 735 -11.74 -35.61 10.51
CA LYS A 735 -11.22 -36.06 11.82
C LYS A 735 -10.52 -37.43 11.78
N THR A 736 -11.07 -38.38 11.00
CA THR A 736 -10.52 -39.73 10.83
C THR A 736 -9.29 -39.75 9.91
N LYS A 737 -9.33 -39.10 8.74
CA LYS A 737 -8.16 -39.05 7.84
C LYS A 737 -6.98 -38.31 8.49
N ILE A 738 -7.25 -37.26 9.26
CA ILE A 738 -6.26 -36.52 10.05
C ILE A 738 -5.68 -37.38 11.18
N ALA A 739 -6.53 -38.06 11.97
CA ALA A 739 -6.08 -38.99 13.01
C ALA A 739 -5.18 -40.11 12.42
N ASN A 740 -5.58 -40.70 11.28
CA ASN A 740 -4.78 -41.74 10.63
C ASN A 740 -3.43 -41.20 10.11
N LYS A 741 -3.39 -39.99 9.52
CA LYS A 741 -2.12 -39.32 9.15
C LYS A 741 -1.20 -39.09 10.36
N ILE A 742 -1.76 -38.74 11.52
CA ILE A 742 -1.01 -38.58 12.78
C ILE A 742 -0.45 -39.91 13.27
N LEU A 743 -1.23 -40.99 13.22
CA LEU A 743 -0.75 -42.33 13.57
C LEU A 743 0.38 -42.80 12.62
N SER A 744 0.30 -42.50 11.32
CA SER A 744 1.39 -42.74 10.38
C SER A 744 2.65 -41.91 10.71
N SER A 745 2.50 -40.63 11.06
CA SER A 745 3.59 -39.74 11.49
C SER A 745 4.28 -40.22 12.79
N LEU A 746 3.56 -40.98 13.63
CA LEU A 746 4.07 -41.64 14.83
C LEU A 746 4.62 -43.07 14.57
N GLY A 747 4.62 -43.55 13.33
CA GLY A 747 5.05 -44.91 12.97
C GLY A 747 4.06 -46.03 13.33
N LEU A 748 2.83 -45.68 13.75
CA LEU A 748 1.80 -46.62 14.20
C LEU A 748 0.90 -47.12 13.05
N SER A 749 1.15 -46.68 11.81
CA SER A 749 0.37 -47.04 10.61
C SER A 749 0.22 -48.55 10.39
N ASN A 750 1.24 -49.34 10.75
CA ASN A 750 1.28 -50.79 10.51
C ASN A 750 0.31 -51.58 11.40
N GLN A 751 -0.44 -50.90 12.27
CA GLN A 751 -1.46 -51.46 13.16
C GLN A 751 -2.87 -50.90 12.87
N LEU A 752 -3.01 -50.00 11.88
CA LEU A 752 -4.32 -49.51 11.44
C LEU A 752 -5.13 -50.67 10.81
N PRO A 753 -6.38 -50.91 11.24
CA PRO A 753 -7.25 -51.84 10.52
C PRO A 753 -7.54 -51.31 9.12
N VAL A 754 -7.60 -52.23 8.14
CA VAL A 754 -8.03 -51.91 6.77
C VAL A 754 -9.48 -51.39 6.85
N PRO A 755 -9.84 -50.25 6.23
CA PRO A 755 -11.20 -49.73 6.29
C PRO A 755 -12.20 -50.67 5.60
N GLU A 756 -13.12 -51.24 6.38
CA GLU A 756 -14.32 -51.88 5.84
C GLU A 756 -15.30 -50.80 5.36
N ASP A 757 -15.70 -50.90 4.08
CA ASP A 757 -16.74 -50.13 3.38
C ASP A 757 -16.78 -48.59 3.50
N GLU A 758 -16.12 -47.91 2.55
CA GLU A 758 -16.87 -46.99 1.67
C GLU A 758 -17.08 -47.68 0.32
N ASN A 759 -18.16 -48.47 0.19
CA ASN A 759 -18.48 -49.26 -1.00
C ASN A 759 -19.04 -48.40 -2.16
N MET A 760 -18.28 -47.39 -2.57
CA MET A 760 -18.61 -46.51 -3.69
C MET A 760 -18.18 -47.17 -5.01
N LYS A 761 -19.15 -47.59 -5.81
CA LYS A 761 -18.92 -48.14 -7.16
C LYS A 761 -18.35 -47.09 -8.11
N MET A 762 -17.03 -46.91 -8.08
CA MET A 762 -16.29 -46.31 -9.17
C MET A 762 -16.29 -47.29 -10.34
N HIS A 763 -17.00 -46.96 -11.42
CA HIS A 763 -16.78 -47.63 -12.70
C HIS A 763 -15.37 -47.28 -13.17
N GLY A 764 -14.53 -48.31 -13.36
CA GLY A 764 -13.14 -48.11 -13.71
C GLY A 764 -12.94 -47.88 -15.21
N GLU A 765 -12.31 -46.77 -15.55
CA GLU A 765 -11.51 -46.65 -16.77
C GLU A 765 -10.06 -46.44 -16.35
N HIS A 766 -9.18 -47.36 -16.73
CA HIS A 766 -7.75 -47.24 -16.47
C HIS A 766 -7.10 -46.38 -17.56
N HIS A 767 -6.35 -45.36 -17.17
CA HIS A 767 -5.31 -44.77 -18.00
C HIS A 767 -3.96 -44.96 -17.29
N GLU A 768 -3.14 -45.83 -17.85
CA GLU A 768 -1.75 -45.97 -17.45
C GLU A 768 -0.97 -44.74 -17.91
N ILE A 769 -0.29 -44.06 -16.99
CA ILE A 769 0.71 -43.05 -17.32
C ILE A 769 2.07 -43.77 -17.30
N THR A 770 2.53 -44.19 -18.48
CA THR A 770 3.86 -44.81 -18.63
C THR A 770 4.96 -43.77 -18.46
N THR A 771 5.79 -43.95 -17.42
CA THR A 771 6.97 -43.12 -17.18
C THR A 771 8.08 -43.46 -18.16
N HIS A 772 8.38 -42.56 -19.10
CA HIS A 772 9.59 -42.65 -19.91
C HIS A 772 10.80 -42.09 -19.14
N PRO A 773 11.98 -42.75 -19.20
CA PRO A 773 13.18 -42.30 -18.50
C PRO A 773 13.82 -41.09 -19.21
N VAL A 774 14.44 -40.20 -18.42
CA VAL A 774 15.21 -39.06 -18.93
C VAL A 774 16.49 -39.56 -19.61
N ALA A 775 16.68 -39.21 -20.87
CA ALA A 775 17.91 -39.48 -21.61
C ALA A 775 18.85 -38.27 -21.60
N THR A 776 20.10 -38.48 -21.22
CA THR A 776 21.15 -37.45 -21.18
C THR A 776 21.54 -37.01 -22.60
N ILE A 777 21.53 -35.70 -22.88
CA ILE A 777 22.02 -35.16 -24.15
C ILE A 777 23.48 -34.72 -24.00
N THR A 778 24.38 -35.37 -24.72
CA THR A 778 25.79 -35.01 -24.84
C THR A 778 26.14 -34.64 -26.28
N ALA A 779 26.82 -33.49 -26.46
CA ALA A 779 27.66 -33.07 -27.60
C ALA A 779 27.30 -33.50 -29.04
N LEU A 780 27.01 -32.51 -29.89
CA LEU A 780 26.96 -32.64 -31.35
C LEU A 780 28.34 -32.50 -32.02
N PRO A 781 28.71 -33.37 -32.97
CA PRO A 781 29.65 -33.09 -34.05
C PRO A 781 28.93 -32.75 -35.38
N PRO A 782 29.62 -32.20 -36.41
CA PRO A 782 28.96 -31.34 -37.41
C PRO A 782 28.79 -31.90 -38.84
N ALA A 783 27.89 -31.23 -39.56
CA ALA A 783 27.87 -30.89 -41.00
C ALA A 783 27.92 -31.99 -42.10
N ARG A 784 27.06 -31.78 -43.11
CA ARG A 784 27.30 -32.02 -44.54
C ARG A 784 26.45 -31.07 -45.38
N GLU A 785 26.89 -30.82 -46.61
CA GLU A 785 26.37 -29.81 -47.55
C GLU A 785 25.64 -30.50 -48.74
N ASP A 786 25.35 -29.73 -49.79
CA ASP A 786 24.85 -30.13 -51.12
C ASP A 786 23.35 -30.57 -51.19
N GLU A 787 22.54 -30.19 -52.19
CA GLU A 787 22.75 -29.34 -53.39
C GLU A 787 21.41 -28.68 -53.84
N GLU A 788 21.40 -27.90 -54.95
CA GLU A 788 20.32 -26.96 -55.36
C GLU A 788 19.27 -27.54 -56.35
N GLU A 789 18.03 -26.99 -56.37
CA GLU A 789 17.29 -26.65 -57.61
C GLU A 789 16.11 -25.67 -57.34
N GLU A 790 15.74 -24.84 -58.33
CA GLU A 790 14.72 -23.77 -58.21
C GLU A 790 13.35 -24.11 -58.85
N ALA A 791 12.25 -23.53 -58.33
CA ALA A 791 10.97 -23.39 -59.03
C ALA A 791 10.14 -22.17 -58.53
N GLU A 792 9.37 -21.54 -59.42
CA GLU A 792 8.69 -20.24 -59.21
C GLU A 792 7.38 -20.27 -58.36
N PRO A 793 6.89 -19.12 -57.85
CA PRO A 793 5.91 -19.06 -56.76
C PRO A 793 4.42 -18.97 -57.15
N GLU A 794 3.52 -19.53 -56.33
CA GLU A 794 2.07 -19.27 -56.35
C GLU A 794 1.59 -18.32 -55.24
N ALA A 795 0.44 -17.66 -55.47
CA ALA A 795 -0.12 -16.61 -54.63
C ALA A 795 -0.89 -17.12 -53.37
N PRO A 796 -0.98 -16.31 -52.29
CA PRO A 796 -1.62 -16.70 -51.03
C PRO A 796 -3.15 -16.84 -51.14
N LYS A 797 -3.71 -17.85 -50.45
CA LYS A 797 -5.15 -18.11 -50.33
C LYS A 797 -5.72 -17.54 -49.01
N PRO A 798 -7.00 -17.11 -48.97
CA PRO A 798 -7.60 -16.44 -47.81
C PRO A 798 -7.96 -17.40 -46.65
N PRO A 799 -8.15 -16.87 -45.42
CA PRO A 799 -8.41 -17.67 -44.22
C PRO A 799 -9.82 -18.29 -44.17
N ILE A 800 -9.94 -19.37 -43.40
CA ILE A 800 -11.16 -20.19 -43.23
C ILE A 800 -12.00 -19.64 -42.05
N PRO A 801 -13.34 -19.52 -42.17
CA PRO A 801 -14.21 -19.00 -41.11
C PRO A 801 -14.54 -20.04 -40.01
N VAL A 802 -14.74 -19.54 -38.79
CA VAL A 802 -15.10 -20.33 -37.59
C VAL A 802 -16.64 -20.38 -37.42
N PRO A 803 -17.26 -21.54 -37.15
CA PRO A 803 -18.70 -21.65 -36.96
C PRO A 803 -19.15 -21.24 -35.54
N ALA A 804 -20.28 -20.53 -35.45
CA ALA A 804 -20.92 -20.16 -34.19
C ALA A 804 -21.99 -21.20 -33.78
N VAL A 805 -22.05 -21.53 -32.48
CA VAL A 805 -23.05 -22.47 -31.91
C VAL A 805 -24.19 -21.66 -31.28
N SER A 806 -25.43 -22.03 -31.60
CA SER A 806 -26.65 -21.43 -31.05
C SER A 806 -27.35 -22.35 -30.04
N ILE A 807 -27.80 -21.81 -28.91
CA ILE A 807 -28.56 -22.56 -27.89
C ILE A 807 -30.07 -22.37 -28.11
N GLY A 808 -30.78 -23.48 -28.33
CA GLY A 808 -32.24 -23.50 -28.43
C GLY A 808 -32.90 -24.02 -27.14
N MET A 809 -33.79 -23.23 -26.55
CA MET A 809 -34.72 -23.69 -25.51
C MET A 809 -36.13 -23.86 -26.08
N ALA A 810 -36.82 -24.93 -25.68
CA ALA A 810 -38.20 -25.20 -26.07
C ALA A 810 -39.10 -25.38 -24.84
N PRO A 811 -40.27 -24.72 -24.80
CA PRO A 811 -41.38 -25.10 -23.93
C PRO A 811 -42.66 -25.40 -24.74
N GLY A 812 -43.50 -26.32 -24.27
CA GLY A 812 -44.80 -26.51 -24.91
C GLY A 812 -45.76 -27.50 -24.25
N THR A 813 -46.80 -26.97 -23.60
CA THR A 813 -48.16 -27.56 -23.59
C THR A 813 -49.23 -26.54 -23.15
N ARG A 814 -50.14 -26.21 -24.09
CA ARG A 814 -51.64 -26.19 -23.99
C ARG A 814 -52.35 -25.77 -22.67
N ALA A 815 -53.51 -25.08 -22.69
CA ALA A 815 -54.38 -24.63 -23.81
C ALA A 815 -55.58 -23.73 -23.36
N VAL A 816 -56.12 -22.92 -24.30
CA VAL A 816 -57.57 -22.54 -24.49
C VAL A 816 -58.25 -21.69 -23.38
N ALA A 817 -59.07 -20.64 -23.60
CA ALA A 817 -59.55 -19.82 -24.73
C ALA A 817 -59.61 -18.33 -24.25
N GLY A 818 -59.87 -17.22 -24.98
CA GLY A 818 -60.57 -16.91 -26.25
C GLY A 818 -61.64 -15.81 -25.96
N ALA A 819 -62.01 -14.86 -26.84
CA ALA A 819 -61.57 -14.51 -28.21
C ALA A 819 -62.08 -13.08 -28.62
N ALA A 820 -61.81 -12.66 -29.87
CA ALA A 820 -62.32 -11.48 -30.61
C ALA A 820 -61.73 -10.07 -30.31
N GLY A 821 -61.57 -9.20 -31.33
CA GLY A 821 -60.98 -7.85 -31.19
C GLY A 821 -60.96 -6.92 -32.42
N GLY A 822 -60.06 -7.15 -33.39
CA GLY A 822 -59.93 -6.33 -34.63
C GLY A 822 -58.91 -5.17 -34.59
N PRO A 823 -58.54 -4.55 -35.76
CA PRO A 823 -57.24 -3.86 -35.95
C PRO A 823 -57.37 -2.42 -36.59
N PRO A 824 -56.45 -1.88 -37.44
CA PRO A 824 -55.26 -1.12 -37.01
C PRO A 824 -54.96 0.22 -37.76
N SER A 825 -54.03 1.04 -37.24
CA SER A 825 -53.19 2.05 -37.96
C SER A 825 -52.14 2.64 -36.98
N GLY A 826 -50.94 3.13 -37.34
CA GLY A 826 -50.20 3.24 -38.62
C GLY A 826 -48.68 3.47 -38.36
N PRO A 827 -47.80 3.61 -39.38
CA PRO A 827 -46.34 3.50 -39.25
C PRO A 827 -45.56 4.81 -38.93
N PRO A 828 -44.27 4.74 -38.53
CA PRO A 828 -43.38 5.89 -38.29
C PRO A 828 -42.75 6.47 -39.58
N SER A 829 -41.94 7.53 -39.46
CA SER A 829 -41.17 8.12 -40.57
C SER A 829 -39.79 8.66 -40.13
N PRO A 830 -38.81 8.85 -41.06
CA PRO A 830 -37.37 8.79 -40.74
C PRO A 830 -36.61 10.13 -40.91
N ALA A 831 -35.31 10.10 -40.63
CA ALA A 831 -34.37 11.19 -40.87
C ALA A 831 -33.62 11.07 -42.22
N PRO A 832 -33.34 12.18 -42.93
CA PRO A 832 -32.41 12.28 -44.07
C PRO A 832 -31.10 13.07 -43.72
N PRO A 833 -30.11 13.20 -44.62
CA PRO A 833 -28.70 13.06 -44.22
C PRO A 833 -27.75 14.27 -44.47
N VAL A 834 -26.44 14.03 -44.33
CA VAL A 834 -25.31 14.98 -44.43
C VAL A 834 -24.81 15.19 -45.87
N ALA A 835 -24.33 16.40 -46.19
CA ALA A 835 -23.50 16.73 -47.36
C ALA A 835 -22.53 17.91 -47.06
N PRO A 836 -21.38 18.06 -47.75
CA PRO A 836 -20.28 18.97 -47.37
C PRO A 836 -20.24 20.33 -48.13
N PRO A 837 -19.42 21.30 -47.67
CA PRO A 837 -19.11 22.53 -48.42
C PRO A 837 -17.99 22.32 -49.47
N ALA A 838 -17.90 23.25 -50.44
CA ALA A 838 -16.92 23.24 -51.54
C ALA A 838 -16.05 24.52 -51.58
N GLU A 839 -15.03 24.52 -52.45
CA GLU A 839 -13.89 25.44 -52.47
C GLU A 839 -14.11 26.77 -53.24
N ALA A 840 -13.20 27.74 -53.03
CA ALA A 840 -12.80 28.73 -54.04
C ALA A 840 -11.39 29.32 -53.78
N THR A 841 -10.39 28.78 -54.49
CA THR A 841 -9.22 29.42 -55.16
C THR A 841 -8.74 30.86 -54.81
N ALA A 842 -7.46 31.26 -55.01
CA ALA A 842 -6.15 30.59 -55.20
C ALA A 842 -5.05 31.66 -55.50
N SER A 843 -3.77 31.42 -55.18
CA SER A 843 -2.60 31.96 -55.93
C SER A 843 -1.24 31.36 -55.51
N SER A 844 -0.47 30.84 -56.48
CA SER A 844 1.01 30.78 -56.63
C SER A 844 1.96 30.96 -55.42
N SER A 845 3.07 30.23 -55.28
CA SER A 845 3.75 29.29 -56.19
C SER A 845 4.80 28.41 -55.47
N ALA A 846 4.98 27.16 -55.94
CA ALA A 846 6.13 26.30 -55.57
C ALA A 846 7.37 26.59 -56.44
N PRO A 847 8.52 25.93 -56.18
CA PRO A 847 8.83 24.79 -57.05
C PRO A 847 9.48 23.55 -56.38
N ALA A 848 9.23 22.40 -57.02
CA ALA A 848 10.06 21.18 -57.10
C ALA A 848 10.58 20.48 -55.82
N GLU A 849 10.13 19.24 -55.65
CA GLU A 849 10.74 18.25 -54.75
C GLU A 849 12.06 17.70 -55.31
N GLN A 850 12.95 17.25 -54.43
CA GLN A 850 13.91 16.17 -54.71
C GLN A 850 13.84 15.14 -53.57
N PRO A 851 13.83 13.83 -53.85
CA PRO A 851 13.89 12.80 -52.81
C PRO A 851 15.29 12.74 -52.18
N PRO A 852 15.42 12.29 -50.92
CA PRO A 852 16.71 12.16 -50.26
C PRO A 852 17.59 11.07 -50.90
N PRO A 853 18.94 11.17 -50.80
CA PRO A 853 19.85 10.17 -51.34
C PRO A 853 19.74 8.82 -50.59
N PRO A 854 20.04 7.69 -51.27
CA PRO A 854 20.02 6.38 -50.64
C PRO A 854 21.14 6.20 -49.61
N PRO A 855 20.99 5.28 -48.64
CA PRO A 855 22.03 4.96 -47.67
C PRO A 855 23.25 4.30 -48.36
N PRO A 856 24.47 4.48 -47.82
CA PRO A 856 25.68 3.91 -48.41
C PRO A 856 25.70 2.38 -48.27
N GLN A 857 25.81 1.68 -49.40
CA GLN A 857 26.20 0.27 -49.45
C GLN A 857 27.71 0.14 -49.15
N PRO A 858 28.17 -0.95 -48.51
CA PRO A 858 29.57 -1.13 -48.15
C PRO A 858 30.41 -1.61 -49.34
N GLU A 859 31.52 -0.93 -49.63
CA GLU A 859 32.57 -1.50 -50.47
C GLU A 859 33.39 -2.52 -49.67
N ALA A 860 33.60 -3.70 -50.26
CA ALA A 860 34.51 -4.72 -49.74
C ALA A 860 35.62 -4.97 -50.76
N ASN A 861 36.88 -5.00 -50.30
CA ASN A 861 37.78 -6.14 -50.49
C ASN A 861 39.17 -5.95 -49.86
N GLY A 862 39.66 -7.01 -49.21
CA GLY A 862 41.09 -7.29 -49.08
C GLY A 862 41.77 -6.99 -47.72
N PRO A 863 42.59 -7.89 -47.17
CA PRO A 863 42.65 -9.35 -47.37
C PRO A 863 42.42 -10.15 -46.08
N VAL A 864 42.04 -11.43 -46.22
CA VAL A 864 41.84 -12.36 -45.08
C VAL A 864 43.18 -12.93 -44.60
N VAL A 865 43.34 -13.05 -43.28
CA VAL A 865 44.44 -13.76 -42.61
C VAL A 865 43.82 -14.80 -41.65
N PRO A 866 44.29 -16.06 -41.62
CA PRO A 866 43.62 -17.14 -40.89
C PRO A 866 43.83 -17.07 -39.37
N PRO A 867 42.88 -17.60 -38.56
CA PRO A 867 43.00 -17.65 -37.10
C PRO A 867 43.99 -18.73 -36.65
N SER A 868 44.83 -18.40 -35.67
CA SER A 868 45.83 -19.28 -35.06
C SER A 868 45.38 -19.89 -33.72
N ALA A 869 46.08 -20.96 -33.32
CA ALA A 869 45.73 -21.93 -32.27
C ALA A 869 45.50 -21.35 -30.85
N PRO A 870 44.77 -22.09 -29.97
CA PRO A 870 44.46 -21.64 -28.60
C PRO A 870 45.66 -21.60 -27.65
N VAL A 871 45.55 -20.75 -26.62
CA VAL A 871 46.54 -20.52 -25.56
C VAL A 871 46.16 -21.33 -24.30
N PRO A 872 47.11 -21.91 -23.53
CA PRO A 872 46.84 -23.08 -22.69
C PRO A 872 46.41 -22.77 -21.25
N ALA A 873 45.96 -23.83 -20.55
CA ALA A 873 45.69 -23.85 -19.12
C ALA A 873 46.98 -23.73 -18.25
N PRO A 874 46.89 -23.22 -17.01
CA PRO A 874 48.01 -23.14 -16.08
C PRO A 874 48.43 -24.54 -15.55
N PRO A 875 49.71 -24.70 -15.13
CA PRO A 875 50.24 -25.98 -14.65
C PRO A 875 49.88 -26.28 -13.19
N PRO A 876 49.96 -27.56 -12.75
CA PRO A 876 49.85 -27.93 -11.34
C PRO A 876 51.15 -27.64 -10.57
N ALA A 877 51.01 -27.48 -9.25
CA ALA A 877 52.10 -27.55 -8.27
C ALA A 877 51.59 -28.30 -7.04
N ASP A 878 52.45 -29.13 -6.43
CA ASP A 878 52.12 -30.05 -5.34
C ASP A 878 53.29 -30.16 -4.36
N ALA A 879 52.99 -30.46 -3.08
CA ALA A 879 53.85 -30.72 -1.92
C ALA A 879 54.93 -29.66 -1.52
N GLY A 880 55.03 -29.38 -0.20
CA GLY A 880 56.12 -28.58 0.39
C GLY A 880 55.81 -27.97 1.76
N ASP A 881 56.03 -28.73 2.83
CA ASP A 881 55.64 -28.43 4.23
C ASP A 881 56.21 -27.13 4.86
N ALA A 882 55.43 -26.54 5.80
CA ALA A 882 55.90 -26.07 7.11
C ALA A 882 54.73 -25.67 8.05
N ASP A 883 54.84 -25.97 9.35
CA ASP A 883 53.80 -25.72 10.37
C ASP A 883 53.63 -24.25 10.79
N VAL A 884 52.36 -23.84 11.05
CA VAL A 884 51.99 -22.93 12.16
C VAL A 884 50.61 -23.34 12.70
N GLU A 885 50.42 -23.22 14.02
CA GLU A 885 49.23 -23.69 14.76
C GLU A 885 47.93 -22.92 14.43
N MET A 886 46.81 -23.65 14.29
CA MET A 886 45.47 -23.06 14.33
C MET A 886 44.99 -22.91 15.78
N GLY A 887 45.27 -21.75 16.38
CA GLY A 887 44.73 -21.36 17.68
C GLY A 887 43.20 -21.18 17.66
N VAL A 888 42.52 -21.72 18.67
CA VAL A 888 41.07 -21.52 18.86
C VAL A 888 40.79 -20.06 19.22
N VAL A 889 39.76 -19.46 18.62
CA VAL A 889 39.22 -18.16 19.01
C VAL A 889 37.87 -18.40 19.69
N GLU A 890 37.75 -17.93 20.95
CA GLU A 890 36.58 -18.12 21.80
C GLU A 890 35.42 -17.15 21.47
N ASP A 891 34.26 -17.37 22.10
CA ASP A 891 32.99 -16.69 21.82
C ASP A 891 33.05 -15.15 21.85
N ALA A 892 32.72 -14.52 20.72
CA ALA A 892 32.36 -13.11 20.67
C ALA A 892 30.91 -12.92 21.16
N ALA A 893 30.75 -12.48 22.41
CA ALA A 893 29.44 -12.27 23.03
C ALA A 893 28.56 -11.26 22.25
N PRO A 894 27.22 -11.46 22.19
CA PRO A 894 26.33 -10.61 21.42
C PRO A 894 26.23 -9.19 21.98
N VAL A 895 26.29 -8.19 21.09
CA VAL A 895 26.15 -6.77 21.42
C VAL A 895 24.73 -6.50 21.95
N PRO A 896 24.57 -5.86 23.14
CA PRO A 896 23.25 -5.55 23.69
C PRO A 896 22.53 -4.46 22.89
N PRO A 897 21.19 -4.46 22.85
CA PRO A 897 20.41 -3.40 22.20
C PRO A 897 20.61 -2.04 22.90
N PRO A 898 20.45 -0.91 22.17
CA PRO A 898 20.55 0.42 22.75
C PRO A 898 19.43 0.65 23.79
N PRO A 899 19.68 1.45 24.85
CA PRO A 899 18.67 1.77 25.84
C PRO A 899 17.53 2.60 25.25
N PRO A 900 16.31 2.54 25.82
CA PRO A 900 15.23 3.45 25.44
C PRO A 900 15.60 4.91 25.74
N PRO A 901 15.02 5.89 25.02
CA PRO A 901 15.20 7.30 25.36
C PRO A 901 14.63 7.59 26.75
N ALA A 902 15.32 8.47 27.49
CA ALA A 902 14.84 8.99 28.76
C ALA A 902 13.67 9.97 28.57
N GLU A 903 12.88 10.14 29.64
CA GLU A 903 11.63 10.95 29.69
C GLU A 903 11.83 12.46 29.46
#